data_AF-A0A255YB96-F1
#
_entry.id   AF-A0A255YB96-F1
#
_cell.length_a   1.000
_cell.length_b   1.000
_cell.length_c   1.000
_cell.angle_alpha   90.00
_cell.angle_beta   90.00
_cell.angle_gamma   90.00
#
_symmetry.space_group_name_H-M   'P 1'
#
loop_
_entity.id
_entity.type
_entity.pdbx_description
1 polymer ?
#
loop_
_entity_poly.entity_id
_entity_poly.type
_entity_poly.pdbx_seq_one_letter_code
_entity_poly.pdbx_strand_id
1 'polypeptide(L)'
;MKFTLSWLKDHLETTASVAEIADALTRCGLEVEGIENPAEALGAFTIAHVLTAERHPQADKLQVLSVDTGGGTPVQVVCGAPNARAGMKGVFGAPGTFVPGSGITLKVAAIRGVESKGMMCSMRELELSEEHDGIIALPDDAPVGARYVDWAGLNDPVFDIAITPNRQECLGVLGIARDLAAAGVGTLKARTIAPVAGSFPMPRPITIADEEGCPAFAGRVVRGVTNGPSPDWLQRRLRAVGLRPISALVDITNFLSIDSGRPLHVYDVAKLNGGLTARRARASETVLALNGKTYALDETMTVIADDAEVHDIGGIMGCEHSGCSEATTEVLIEAAYFTPERIGATGRKLGINSDARARFERGVDPELVVPGLELATRMVLDLCGGEPSDMVLAGSIPDTARSIAYRPSRVAGLAGLDVAEDEQAAILTRLGFGVTRGDLWQVSVPSWRRDVDGEADLVEEVVRIHGLDLVPSTPLPRAAGVAAPTATPLQRTQRRLRRALAARGLDEAITWSFLPPAEAEAFGGAAHSLANPISADMAAMRPSLLPGLLSAAARNMARGLASVRLFELGQRYLADAERPTAAILLAGEARGRDWRTGPATKPDAYDAKAEALAALAALGAPVQRLQVAAPADGWWHPGRAGRLVLGKVALADFGIIHPRTSAQFDVKGPVAAVELYLDALPPRSRKRDPWAPSPLLPLTRDFAFVVDEGLAADSLIRAVAGAAKALISNVSLFDRYAGPGVAAGKISLAVEITLQPTTATLTDADIEAVSAKVVAAAAKLGAVLRG
;
A
#
# COMPACT_ATOMS: atom_id res chain seq x y z
N MET A 1 1.24 -13.88 10.37
CA MET A 1 1.96 -14.84 11.26
C MET A 1 0.92 -15.83 11.69
N LYS A 2 1.13 -17.11 11.41
CA LYS A 2 0.12 -18.14 11.63
C LYS A 2 0.45 -19.00 12.85
N PHE A 3 -0.58 -19.42 13.58
CA PHE A 3 -0.47 -20.39 14.66
C PHE A 3 -1.83 -21.05 14.93
N THR A 4 -1.82 -22.22 15.56
CA THR A 4 -3.05 -22.93 15.90
C THR A 4 -3.47 -22.73 17.35
N LEU A 5 -4.76 -22.89 17.65
CA LEU A 5 -5.27 -22.78 19.02
C LEU A 5 -4.61 -23.79 19.96
N SER A 6 -4.44 -25.04 19.52
CA SER A 6 -3.78 -26.07 20.33
C SER A 6 -2.31 -25.71 20.63
N TRP A 7 -1.60 -25.13 19.67
CA TRP A 7 -0.23 -24.67 19.86
C TRP A 7 -0.16 -23.47 20.82
N LEU A 8 -1.08 -22.51 20.71
CA LEU A 8 -1.17 -21.44 21.70
C LEU A 8 -1.37 -21.99 23.12
N LYS A 9 -2.20 -23.04 23.27
CA LYS A 9 -2.49 -23.68 24.56
C LYS A 9 -1.30 -24.42 25.18
N ASP A 10 -0.24 -24.71 24.43
CA ASP A 10 1.01 -25.21 25.01
C ASP A 10 1.71 -24.14 25.86
N HIS A 11 1.49 -22.86 25.53
CA HIS A 11 2.09 -21.71 26.23
C HIS A 11 1.09 -20.98 27.13
N LEU A 12 -0.21 -21.07 26.85
CA LEU A 12 -1.26 -20.33 27.56
C LEU A 12 -2.31 -21.29 28.14
N GLU A 13 -2.52 -21.25 29.45
CA GLU A 13 -3.67 -21.90 30.08
C GLU A 13 -4.89 -20.99 29.94
N THR A 14 -5.90 -21.43 29.17
CA THR A 14 -7.08 -20.62 28.88
C THR A 14 -8.30 -21.47 28.51
N THR A 15 -9.47 -21.00 28.93
CA THR A 15 -10.79 -21.49 28.52
C THR A 15 -11.49 -20.57 27.52
N ALA A 16 -10.81 -19.50 27.07
CA ALA A 16 -11.37 -18.54 26.14
C ALA A 16 -11.70 -19.19 24.79
N SER A 17 -12.80 -18.74 24.20
CA SER A 17 -13.23 -19.10 22.86
C SER A 17 -12.33 -18.48 21.78
N VAL A 18 -12.42 -19.00 20.56
CA VAL A 18 -11.71 -18.45 19.38
C VAL A 18 -12.02 -16.97 19.17
N ALA A 19 -13.28 -16.56 19.35
CA ALA A 19 -13.70 -15.17 19.20
C ALA A 19 -13.09 -14.26 20.29
N GLU A 20 -13.11 -14.69 21.56
CA GLU A 20 -12.52 -13.91 22.65
C GLU A 20 -11.01 -13.72 22.48
N ILE A 21 -10.31 -14.76 22.00
CA ILE A 21 -8.88 -14.68 21.66
C ILE A 21 -8.66 -13.70 20.51
N ALA A 22 -9.44 -13.80 19.43
CA ALA A 22 -9.31 -12.92 18.27
C ALA A 22 -9.52 -11.43 18.61
N ASP A 23 -10.56 -11.15 19.39
CA ASP A 23 -10.86 -9.80 19.87
C ASP A 23 -9.72 -9.28 20.76
N ALA A 24 -9.19 -10.12 21.65
CA ALA A 24 -8.08 -9.73 22.53
C ALA A 24 -6.78 -9.47 21.76
N LEU A 25 -6.43 -10.31 20.77
CA LEU A 25 -5.28 -10.08 19.89
C LEU A 25 -5.40 -8.70 19.22
N THR A 26 -6.55 -8.41 18.62
CA THR A 26 -6.79 -7.14 17.93
C THR A 26 -6.70 -5.95 18.89
N ARG A 27 -7.33 -6.04 20.09
CA ARG A 27 -7.20 -5.00 21.13
C ARG A 27 -5.75 -4.78 21.58
N CYS A 28 -4.96 -5.85 21.62
CA CYS A 28 -3.54 -5.81 21.95
C CYS A 28 -2.65 -5.28 20.81
N GLY A 29 -3.22 -4.83 19.68
CA GLY A 29 -2.47 -4.35 18.51
C GLY A 29 -1.92 -5.47 17.63
N LEU A 30 -2.43 -6.70 17.77
CA LEU A 30 -2.13 -7.86 16.92
C LEU A 30 -3.35 -8.14 16.04
N GLU A 31 -3.49 -7.40 14.94
CA GLU A 31 -4.65 -7.48 14.06
C GLU A 31 -4.81 -8.90 13.48
N VAL A 32 -6.00 -9.47 13.62
CA VAL A 32 -6.34 -10.78 13.05
C VAL A 32 -6.82 -10.58 11.61
N GLU A 33 -6.01 -11.01 10.64
CA GLU A 33 -6.33 -10.94 9.21
C GLU A 33 -7.31 -12.04 8.79
N GLY A 34 -7.28 -13.18 9.49
CA GLY A 34 -8.18 -14.30 9.22
C GLY A 34 -8.08 -15.41 10.26
N ILE A 35 -9.14 -16.21 10.31
CA ILE A 35 -9.17 -17.45 11.10
C ILE A 35 -9.69 -18.55 10.19
N GLU A 36 -8.87 -19.58 9.99
CA GLU A 36 -9.29 -20.78 9.29
C GLU A 36 -9.71 -21.82 10.33
N ASN A 37 -10.99 -22.18 10.34
CA ASN A 37 -11.56 -23.09 11.32
C ASN A 37 -12.06 -24.37 10.64
N PRO A 38 -11.30 -25.48 10.71
CA PRO A 38 -11.71 -26.75 10.09
C PRO A 38 -13.06 -27.28 10.57
N ALA A 39 -13.51 -26.90 11.77
CA ALA A 39 -14.81 -27.29 12.31
C ALA A 39 -15.98 -26.78 11.47
N GLU A 40 -15.83 -25.64 10.81
CA GLU A 40 -16.88 -25.03 9.99
C GLU A 40 -17.10 -25.79 8.70
N ALA A 41 -16.02 -26.27 8.08
CA ALA A 41 -16.08 -27.06 6.86
C ALA A 41 -16.41 -28.54 7.13
N LEU A 42 -15.86 -29.12 8.20
CA LEU A 42 -15.85 -30.56 8.42
C LEU A 42 -16.64 -31.03 9.65
N GLY A 43 -17.21 -30.10 10.43
CA GLY A 43 -17.87 -30.42 11.70
C GLY A 43 -19.16 -31.24 11.57
N ALA A 44 -19.76 -31.28 10.38
CA ALA A 44 -21.00 -32.01 10.09
C ALA A 44 -20.78 -33.49 9.75
N PHE A 45 -19.53 -33.95 9.60
CA PHE A 45 -19.22 -35.34 9.30
C PHE A 45 -19.06 -36.17 10.58
N THR A 46 -19.66 -37.36 10.61
CA THR A 46 -19.64 -38.25 11.77
C THR A 46 -18.99 -39.60 11.46
N ILE A 47 -18.52 -40.29 12.49
CA ILE A 47 -18.01 -41.65 12.38
C ILE A 47 -19.20 -42.60 12.27
N ALA A 48 -19.15 -43.51 11.30
CA ALA A 48 -20.21 -44.46 11.03
C ALA A 48 -19.68 -45.88 10.80
N HIS A 49 -20.51 -46.88 11.09
CA HIS A 49 -20.17 -48.29 10.97
C HIS A 49 -21.01 -48.98 9.90
N VAL A 50 -20.35 -49.59 8.92
CA VAL A 50 -21.00 -50.34 7.82
C VAL A 50 -21.44 -51.71 8.34
N LEU A 51 -22.74 -51.89 8.55
CA LEU A 51 -23.34 -53.14 9.04
C LEU A 51 -23.37 -54.22 7.94
N THR A 52 -23.82 -53.84 6.74
CA THR A 52 -23.87 -54.72 5.56
C THR A 52 -23.41 -53.97 4.31
N ALA A 53 -22.87 -54.70 3.33
CA ALA A 53 -22.45 -54.18 2.04
C ALA A 53 -22.86 -55.16 0.92
N GLU A 54 -24.02 -54.92 0.32
CA GLU A 54 -24.59 -55.80 -0.71
C GLU A 54 -24.34 -55.25 -2.11
N ARG A 55 -24.30 -56.11 -3.13
CA ARG A 55 -24.12 -55.67 -4.52
C ARG A 55 -25.36 -54.93 -5.01
N HIS A 56 -25.17 -53.79 -5.68
CA HIS A 56 -26.29 -53.00 -6.19
C HIS A 56 -27.04 -53.77 -7.30
N PRO A 57 -28.39 -53.86 -7.25
CA PRO A 57 -29.17 -54.71 -8.15
C PRO A 57 -29.11 -54.30 -9.64
N GLN A 58 -28.78 -53.03 -9.90
CA GLN A 58 -28.74 -52.44 -11.25
C GLN A 58 -27.38 -51.83 -11.64
N ALA A 59 -26.30 -52.11 -10.89
CA ALA A 59 -24.97 -51.57 -11.18
C ALA A 59 -23.83 -52.43 -10.62
N ASP A 60 -22.91 -52.84 -11.50
CA ASP A 60 -21.80 -53.73 -11.13
C ASP A 60 -20.71 -53.09 -10.26
N LYS A 61 -20.58 -51.76 -10.32
CA LYS A 61 -19.56 -50.99 -9.59
C LYS A 61 -20.10 -50.29 -8.34
N LEU A 62 -21.34 -50.54 -7.96
CA LEU A 62 -21.97 -49.93 -6.78
C LEU A 62 -22.36 -51.01 -5.75
N GLN A 63 -22.34 -50.62 -4.50
CA GLN A 63 -22.83 -51.39 -3.36
C GLN A 63 -23.92 -50.60 -2.63
N VAL A 64 -24.85 -51.33 -2.02
CA VAL A 64 -25.85 -50.77 -1.11
C VAL A 64 -25.40 -51.10 0.30
N LEU A 65 -25.03 -50.06 1.04
CA LEU A 65 -24.56 -50.17 2.41
C LEU A 65 -25.71 -49.91 3.38
N SER A 66 -25.80 -50.69 4.45
CA SER A 66 -26.56 -50.35 5.65
C SER A 66 -25.58 -49.82 6.70
N VAL A 67 -25.70 -48.55 7.07
CA VAL A 67 -24.71 -47.83 7.89
C VAL A 67 -25.33 -47.39 9.21
N ASP A 68 -24.71 -47.76 10.34
CA ASP A 68 -25.02 -47.21 11.65
C ASP A 68 -24.27 -45.89 11.87
N THR A 69 -25.02 -44.81 12.07
CA THR A 69 -24.51 -43.46 12.33
C THR A 69 -24.60 -43.06 13.79
N GLY A 70 -24.97 -43.98 14.69
CA GLY A 70 -25.16 -43.74 16.12
C GLY A 70 -26.59 -43.28 16.51
N GLY A 71 -27.47 -43.08 15.53
CA GLY A 71 -28.87 -42.65 15.73
C GLY A 71 -29.86 -43.79 16.02
N GLY A 72 -29.40 -45.03 16.18
CA GLY A 72 -30.22 -46.20 16.51
C GLY A 72 -31.02 -46.82 15.35
N THR A 73 -31.18 -46.12 14.22
CA THR A 73 -31.75 -46.68 12.97
C THR A 73 -30.71 -46.66 11.86
N PRO A 74 -30.38 -47.82 11.24
CA PRO A 74 -29.44 -47.85 10.13
C PRO A 74 -29.89 -47.03 8.92
N VAL A 75 -28.93 -46.39 8.27
CA VAL A 75 -29.11 -45.53 7.11
C VAL A 75 -28.62 -46.25 5.86
N GLN A 76 -29.44 -46.27 4.81
CA GLN A 76 -29.05 -46.84 3.52
C GLN A 76 -28.21 -45.84 2.73
N VAL A 77 -27.02 -46.26 2.29
CA VAL A 77 -26.09 -45.44 1.50
C VAL A 77 -25.60 -46.23 0.30
N VAL A 78 -25.73 -45.67 -0.91
CA VAL A 78 -25.13 -46.27 -2.10
C VAL A 78 -23.69 -45.80 -2.21
N CYS A 79 -22.74 -46.73 -2.27
CA CYS A 79 -21.31 -46.44 -2.31
C CYS A 79 -20.66 -47.11 -3.53
N GLY A 80 -19.75 -46.41 -4.20
CA GLY A 80 -18.97 -46.94 -5.33
C GLY A 80 -17.51 -47.25 -5.00
N ALA A 81 -17.08 -47.02 -3.75
CA ALA A 81 -15.68 -47.19 -3.37
C ALA A 81 -15.31 -48.68 -3.26
N PRO A 82 -14.20 -49.12 -3.86
CA PRO A 82 -13.84 -50.54 -3.93
C PRO A 82 -13.51 -51.15 -2.56
N ASN A 83 -13.18 -50.32 -1.58
CA ASN A 83 -12.80 -50.73 -0.22
C ASN A 83 -13.98 -50.83 0.76
N ALA A 84 -15.21 -50.50 0.34
CA ALA A 84 -16.40 -50.57 1.18
C ALA A 84 -16.82 -52.03 1.47
N ARG A 85 -16.93 -52.37 2.76
CA ARG A 85 -17.23 -53.74 3.23
C ARG A 85 -17.95 -53.72 4.58
N ALA A 86 -18.70 -54.78 4.88
CA ALA A 86 -19.31 -54.96 6.20
C ALA A 86 -18.23 -55.03 7.31
N GLY A 87 -18.55 -54.46 8.48
CA GLY A 87 -17.64 -54.35 9.62
C GLY A 87 -16.72 -53.11 9.58
N MET A 88 -16.69 -52.36 8.48
CA MET A 88 -15.81 -51.20 8.32
C MET A 88 -16.36 -49.98 9.08
N LYS A 89 -15.49 -49.24 9.78
CA LYS A 89 -15.79 -47.88 10.24
C LYS A 89 -15.23 -46.85 9.25
N GLY A 90 -16.00 -45.79 9.02
CA GLY A 90 -15.64 -44.72 8.09
C GLY A 90 -16.32 -43.41 8.43
N VAL A 91 -16.18 -42.43 7.54
CA VAL A 91 -16.73 -41.07 7.74
C VAL A 91 -17.99 -40.89 6.91
N PHE A 92 -19.05 -40.40 7.54
CA PHE A 92 -20.38 -40.25 6.96
C PHE A 92 -20.80 -38.78 6.90
N GLY A 93 -21.36 -38.38 5.76
CA GLY A 93 -22.07 -37.11 5.57
C GLY A 93 -23.58 -37.35 5.44
N ALA A 94 -24.36 -36.70 6.30
CA ALA A 94 -25.82 -36.75 6.27
C ALA A 94 -26.40 -35.87 5.15
N PRO A 95 -27.66 -36.10 4.73
CA PRO A 95 -28.37 -35.17 3.87
C PRO A 95 -28.40 -33.76 4.49
N GLY A 96 -28.09 -32.74 3.69
CA GLY A 96 -27.92 -31.35 4.12
C GLY A 96 -26.45 -30.95 4.35
N THR A 97 -25.53 -31.90 4.52
CA THR A 97 -24.10 -31.63 4.68
C THR A 97 -23.47 -31.15 3.37
N PHE A 98 -22.67 -30.09 3.42
CA PHE A 98 -21.85 -29.62 2.29
C PHE A 98 -20.52 -30.39 2.26
N VAL A 99 -20.11 -30.86 1.08
CA VAL A 99 -18.86 -31.60 0.86
C VAL A 99 -17.85 -30.71 0.14
N PRO A 100 -16.77 -30.25 0.79
CA PRO A 100 -15.82 -29.29 0.23
C PRO A 100 -15.24 -29.69 -1.12
N GLY A 101 -14.60 -30.87 -1.20
CA GLY A 101 -13.84 -31.26 -2.39
C GLY A 101 -14.67 -31.55 -3.64
N SER A 102 -15.99 -31.71 -3.50
CA SER A 102 -16.91 -31.88 -4.63
C SER A 102 -17.79 -30.66 -4.89
N GLY A 103 -17.89 -29.72 -3.95
CA GLY A 103 -18.75 -28.53 -4.04
C GLY A 103 -20.24 -28.83 -3.98
N ILE A 104 -20.65 -29.99 -3.44
CA ILE A 104 -22.04 -30.47 -3.47
C ILE A 104 -22.63 -30.50 -2.05
N THR A 105 -23.89 -30.07 -1.91
CA THR A 105 -24.69 -30.34 -0.71
C THR A 105 -25.45 -31.66 -0.87
N LEU A 106 -25.25 -32.57 0.06
CA LEU A 106 -25.87 -33.90 0.04
C LEU A 106 -27.40 -33.80 0.13
N LYS A 107 -28.09 -34.56 -0.71
CA LYS A 107 -29.55 -34.70 -0.70
C LYS A 107 -29.91 -36.18 -0.77
N VAL A 108 -31.10 -36.54 -0.29
CA VAL A 108 -31.64 -37.87 -0.54
C VAL A 108 -31.89 -38.01 -2.04
N ALA A 109 -31.32 -39.04 -2.66
CA ALA A 109 -31.41 -39.26 -4.09
C ALA A 109 -31.53 -40.75 -4.41
N ALA A 110 -32.28 -41.09 -5.46
CA ALA A 110 -32.32 -42.45 -6.00
C ALA A 110 -31.19 -42.63 -7.01
N ILE A 111 -30.19 -43.44 -6.67
CA ILE A 111 -29.09 -43.79 -7.56
C ILE A 111 -29.46 -45.12 -8.23
N ARG A 112 -29.77 -45.08 -9.53
CA ARG A 112 -30.20 -46.26 -10.31
C ARG A 112 -31.31 -47.07 -9.63
N GLY A 113 -32.33 -46.36 -9.13
CA GLY A 113 -33.52 -46.95 -8.52
C GLY A 113 -33.40 -47.31 -7.03
N VAL A 114 -32.21 -47.19 -6.42
CA VAL A 114 -32.00 -47.41 -4.98
C VAL A 114 -31.79 -46.06 -4.28
N GLU A 115 -32.53 -45.81 -3.21
CA GLU A 115 -32.43 -44.58 -2.42
C GLU A 115 -31.10 -44.54 -1.64
N SER A 116 -30.38 -43.41 -1.68
CA SER A 116 -29.20 -43.14 -0.86
C SER A 116 -29.47 -41.96 0.07
N LYS A 117 -29.30 -42.15 1.37
CA LYS A 117 -29.59 -41.17 2.43
C LYS A 117 -28.30 -40.61 3.05
N GLY A 118 -27.35 -40.22 2.21
CA GLY A 118 -26.08 -39.66 2.62
C GLY A 118 -24.93 -40.20 1.77
N MET A 119 -23.71 -40.05 2.28
CA MET A 119 -22.49 -40.43 1.58
C MET A 119 -21.41 -40.88 2.57
N MET A 120 -20.71 -41.97 2.24
CA MET A 120 -19.43 -42.31 2.89
C MET A 120 -18.32 -41.55 2.18
N CYS A 121 -17.47 -40.85 2.95
CA CYS A 121 -16.51 -39.88 2.40
C CYS A 121 -15.09 -40.45 2.31
N SER A 122 -14.36 -40.01 1.30
CA SER A 122 -12.92 -40.20 1.07
C SER A 122 -12.10 -39.02 1.62
N MET A 123 -10.77 -39.19 1.74
CA MET A 123 -9.88 -38.11 2.18
C MET A 123 -9.93 -36.90 1.23
N ARG A 124 -10.01 -37.15 -0.08
CA ARG A 124 -10.11 -36.11 -1.12
C ARG A 124 -11.42 -35.32 -1.06
N GLU A 125 -12.54 -35.99 -0.81
CA GLU A 125 -13.84 -35.30 -0.70
C GLU A 125 -13.90 -34.34 0.50
N LEU A 126 -13.12 -34.64 1.55
CA LEU A 126 -12.97 -33.78 2.72
C LEU A 126 -11.77 -32.82 2.62
N GLU A 127 -11.08 -32.77 1.48
CA GLU A 127 -9.87 -31.95 1.25
C GLU A 127 -8.72 -32.22 2.26
N LEU A 128 -8.64 -33.45 2.78
CA LEU A 128 -7.63 -33.86 3.76
C LEU A 128 -6.37 -34.47 3.11
N SER A 129 -6.49 -34.98 1.88
CA SER A 129 -5.41 -35.58 1.08
C SER A 129 -5.80 -35.65 -0.39
N GLU A 130 -4.83 -35.80 -1.28
CA GLU A 130 -5.04 -36.12 -2.72
C GLU A 130 -5.40 -37.60 -2.96
N GLU A 131 -5.34 -38.43 -1.92
CA GLU A 131 -5.69 -39.86 -1.96
C GLU A 131 -7.16 -40.07 -2.35
N HIS A 132 -7.39 -40.88 -3.40
CA HIS A 132 -8.71 -41.12 -3.98
C HIS A 132 -9.03 -42.60 -4.21
N ASP A 133 -8.30 -43.51 -3.55
CA ASP A 133 -8.41 -44.96 -3.75
C ASP A 133 -9.64 -45.58 -3.07
N GLY A 134 -10.36 -44.84 -2.20
CA GLY A 134 -11.58 -45.29 -1.56
C GLY A 134 -12.12 -44.37 -0.46
N ILE A 135 -13.13 -44.86 0.28
CA ILE A 135 -13.67 -44.16 1.46
C ILE A 135 -12.71 -44.29 2.65
N ILE A 136 -12.76 -43.33 3.59
CA ILE A 136 -11.91 -43.30 4.77
C ILE A 136 -12.16 -44.55 5.62
N ALA A 137 -11.10 -45.32 5.87
CA ALA A 137 -11.11 -46.49 6.74
C ALA A 137 -10.59 -46.10 8.13
N LEU A 138 -11.44 -46.24 9.15
CA LEU A 138 -11.10 -45.92 10.53
C LEU A 138 -10.82 -47.21 11.34
N PRO A 139 -9.98 -47.13 12.40
CA PRO A 139 -9.78 -48.24 13.33
C PRO A 139 -11.08 -48.70 14.01
N ASP A 140 -11.12 -49.96 14.43
CA ASP A 140 -12.31 -50.60 15.01
C ASP A 140 -12.75 -49.99 16.36
N ASP A 141 -11.90 -49.23 17.04
CA ASP A 141 -12.21 -48.54 18.29
C ASP A 141 -12.84 -47.14 18.07
N ALA A 142 -12.94 -46.66 16.82
CA ALA A 142 -13.51 -45.36 16.51
C ALA A 142 -14.98 -45.25 16.97
N PRO A 143 -15.38 -44.22 17.74
CA PRO A 143 -16.71 -44.14 18.35
C PRO A 143 -17.77 -43.75 17.32
N VAL A 144 -18.68 -44.67 17.01
CA VAL A 144 -19.79 -44.44 16.08
C VAL A 144 -20.70 -43.32 16.58
N GLY A 145 -21.05 -42.39 15.71
CA GLY A 145 -21.87 -41.20 16.00
C GLY A 145 -21.08 -39.98 16.49
N ALA A 146 -19.80 -40.13 16.86
CA ALA A 146 -18.95 -38.98 17.19
C ALA A 146 -18.63 -38.14 15.94
N ARG A 147 -18.38 -36.85 16.14
CA ARG A 147 -17.89 -35.96 15.08
C ARG A 147 -16.49 -36.40 14.66
N TYR A 148 -16.30 -36.60 13.36
CA TYR A 148 -15.04 -37.11 12.82
C TYR A 148 -13.87 -36.17 13.13
N VAL A 149 -14.07 -34.85 12.96
CA VAL A 149 -13.03 -33.84 13.20
C VAL A 149 -12.53 -33.79 14.64
N ASP A 150 -13.41 -34.06 15.61
CA ASP A 150 -13.06 -34.03 17.03
C ASP A 150 -12.23 -35.28 17.38
N TRP A 151 -12.63 -36.45 16.89
CA TRP A 151 -11.89 -37.70 17.09
C TRP A 151 -10.55 -37.71 16.35
N ALA A 152 -10.51 -37.19 15.12
CA ALA A 152 -9.30 -37.14 14.30
C ALA A 152 -8.32 -36.03 14.73
N GLY A 153 -8.70 -35.17 15.69
CA GLY A 153 -7.89 -34.04 16.11
C GLY A 153 -7.66 -33.01 15.00
N LEU A 154 -8.61 -32.90 14.06
CA LEU A 154 -8.57 -31.97 12.93
C LEU A 154 -9.31 -30.66 13.23
N ASN A 155 -9.99 -30.58 14.36
CA ASN A 155 -10.68 -29.37 14.83
C ASN A 155 -9.71 -28.43 15.58
N ASP A 156 -8.74 -27.87 14.86
CA ASP A 156 -7.78 -26.91 15.41
C ASP A 156 -7.76 -25.61 14.60
N PRO A 157 -8.39 -24.52 15.10
CA PRO A 157 -8.42 -23.24 14.40
C PRO A 157 -7.02 -22.65 14.21
N VAL A 158 -6.78 -22.10 13.01
CA VAL A 158 -5.55 -21.40 12.64
C VAL A 158 -5.81 -19.90 12.61
N PHE A 159 -5.12 -19.15 13.44
CA PHE A 159 -5.13 -17.68 13.42
C PHE A 159 -4.05 -17.18 12.47
N ASP A 160 -4.37 -16.18 11.64
CA ASP A 160 -3.39 -15.39 10.91
C ASP A 160 -3.42 -13.94 11.39
N ILE A 161 -2.30 -13.46 11.90
CA ILE A 161 -2.18 -12.11 12.47
C ILE A 161 -1.14 -11.26 11.75
N ALA A 162 -1.46 -9.99 11.54
CA ALA A 162 -0.54 -8.99 11.06
C ALA A 162 0.34 -8.49 12.21
N ILE A 163 1.66 -8.66 12.07
CA ILE A 163 2.63 -8.22 13.07
C ILE A 163 3.34 -6.96 12.57
N THR A 164 3.14 -5.84 13.27
CA THR A 164 3.86 -4.59 13.01
C THR A 164 5.35 -4.74 13.33
N PRO A 165 6.24 -3.95 12.69
CA PRO A 165 7.69 -4.13 12.85
C PRO A 165 8.23 -4.02 14.28
N ASN A 166 7.54 -3.30 15.17
CA ASN A 166 7.92 -3.10 16.57
C ASN A 166 7.55 -4.26 17.51
N ARG A 167 6.78 -5.26 17.04
CA ARG A 167 6.28 -6.37 17.85
C ARG A 167 7.00 -7.68 17.53
N GLN A 168 8.32 -7.62 17.44
CA GLN A 168 9.16 -8.76 17.03
C GLN A 168 8.99 -10.01 17.90
N GLU A 169 8.71 -9.85 19.19
CA GLU A 169 8.46 -10.94 20.13
C GLU A 169 7.22 -11.76 19.74
N CYS A 170 6.23 -11.15 19.09
CA CYS A 170 5.01 -11.81 18.62
C CYS A 170 5.19 -12.56 17.27
N LEU A 171 6.41 -12.63 16.75
CA LEU A 171 6.76 -13.56 15.65
C LEU A 171 7.01 -15.00 16.16
N GLY A 172 6.84 -15.22 17.47
CA GLY A 172 6.73 -16.53 18.10
C GLY A 172 5.41 -16.70 18.85
N VAL A 173 4.88 -17.92 18.90
CA VAL A 173 3.66 -18.26 19.65
C VAL A 173 3.80 -17.93 21.14
N LEU A 174 4.99 -18.12 21.72
CA LEU A 174 5.29 -17.75 23.10
C LEU A 174 5.08 -16.25 23.38
N GLY A 175 5.50 -15.36 22.46
CA GLY A 175 5.30 -13.92 22.62
C GLY A 175 3.84 -13.52 22.52
N ILE A 176 3.09 -14.16 21.62
CA ILE A 176 1.63 -13.99 21.50
C ILE A 176 0.93 -14.43 22.79
N ALA A 177 1.30 -15.58 23.33
CA ALA A 177 0.77 -16.09 24.60
C ALA A 177 1.03 -15.14 25.77
N ARG A 178 2.21 -14.51 25.82
CA ARG A 178 2.57 -13.51 26.84
C ARG A 178 1.65 -12.29 26.78
N ASP A 179 1.40 -11.78 25.57
CA ASP A 179 0.49 -10.66 25.34
C ASP A 179 -0.95 -10.98 25.75
N LEU A 180 -1.45 -12.15 25.35
CA LEU A 180 -2.80 -12.60 25.72
C LEU A 180 -2.96 -12.83 27.23
N ALA A 181 -1.93 -13.35 27.90
CA ALA A 181 -1.90 -13.45 29.36
C ALA A 181 -1.91 -12.06 30.02
N ALA A 182 -1.15 -11.10 29.48
CA ALA A 182 -1.15 -9.73 29.99
C ALA A 182 -2.53 -9.05 29.84
N ALA A 183 -3.24 -9.33 28.75
CA ALA A 183 -4.63 -8.92 28.50
C ALA A 183 -5.69 -9.71 29.29
N GLY A 184 -5.31 -10.68 30.12
CA GLY A 184 -6.22 -11.41 30.99
C GLY A 184 -7.03 -12.52 30.31
N VAL A 185 -6.65 -12.96 29.11
CA VAL A 185 -7.30 -14.07 28.38
C VAL A 185 -6.96 -15.43 28.98
N GLY A 186 -5.90 -15.51 29.76
CA GLY A 186 -5.44 -16.75 30.39
C GLY A 186 -4.22 -16.53 31.28
N THR A 187 -3.59 -17.63 31.69
CA THR A 187 -2.35 -17.62 32.48
C THR A 187 -1.21 -18.20 31.66
N LEU A 188 -0.11 -17.45 31.53
CA LEU A 188 1.08 -17.93 30.85
C LEU A 188 1.66 -19.14 31.59
N LYS A 189 1.94 -20.22 30.87
CA LYS A 189 2.55 -21.42 31.43
C LYS A 189 4.02 -21.17 31.70
N ALA A 190 4.47 -21.53 32.89
CA ALA A 190 5.89 -21.45 33.24
C ALA A 190 6.68 -22.43 32.36
N ARG A 191 7.72 -21.93 31.69
CA ARG A 191 8.63 -22.73 30.86
C ARG A 191 10.00 -22.72 31.50
N THR A 192 10.43 -23.86 32.03
CA THR A 192 11.80 -24.07 32.50
C THR A 192 12.57 -24.84 31.43
N ILE A 193 13.65 -24.25 30.94
CA ILE A 193 14.54 -24.90 29.96
C ILE A 193 15.70 -25.50 30.74
N ALA A 194 15.70 -26.83 30.88
CA ALA A 194 16.77 -27.54 31.56
C ALA A 194 18.01 -27.65 30.65
N PRO A 195 19.22 -27.34 31.14
CA PRO A 195 20.45 -27.56 30.39
C PRO A 195 20.63 -29.03 30.00
N VAL A 196 21.15 -29.29 28.81
CA VAL A 196 21.50 -30.64 28.35
C VAL A 196 23.00 -30.85 28.54
N ALA A 197 23.37 -31.76 29.45
CA ALA A 197 24.76 -32.09 29.71
C ALA A 197 25.44 -32.69 28.47
N GLY A 198 26.64 -32.22 28.17
CA GLY A 198 27.52 -32.81 27.15
C GLY A 198 28.10 -34.14 27.62
N SER A 199 28.35 -35.02 26.67
CA SER A 199 28.95 -36.35 26.90
C SER A 199 30.36 -36.48 26.31
N PHE A 200 30.78 -35.53 25.48
CA PHE A 200 32.11 -35.44 24.89
C PHE A 200 32.45 -33.98 24.53
N PRO A 201 33.74 -33.62 24.38
CA PRO A 201 34.14 -32.26 24.00
C PRO A 201 33.63 -31.85 22.62
N MET A 202 33.35 -30.56 22.41
CA MET A 202 32.95 -30.02 21.10
C MET A 202 34.02 -30.31 20.03
N PRO A 203 33.74 -31.11 18.99
CA PRO A 203 34.76 -31.56 18.03
C PRO A 203 35.07 -30.54 16.93
N ARG A 204 34.21 -29.53 16.73
CA ARG A 204 34.37 -28.48 15.72
C ARG A 204 34.38 -27.11 16.41
N PRO A 205 35.43 -26.29 16.29
CA PRO A 205 35.43 -24.96 16.92
C PRO A 205 34.40 -24.05 16.25
N ILE A 206 33.82 -23.15 17.03
CA ILE A 206 32.99 -22.05 16.55
C ILE A 206 33.73 -20.75 16.88
N THR A 207 33.91 -19.88 15.89
CA THR A 207 34.59 -18.60 16.05
C THR A 207 33.81 -17.45 15.43
N ILE A 208 34.09 -16.23 15.87
CA ILE A 208 33.49 -15.01 15.36
C ILE A 208 34.63 -14.10 14.92
N ALA A 209 34.66 -13.76 13.64
CA ALA A 209 35.54 -12.75 13.07
C ALA A 209 34.78 -11.45 12.72
N ASP A 210 33.44 -11.48 12.79
CA ASP A 210 32.56 -10.35 12.53
C ASP A 210 31.62 -10.07 13.71
N GLU A 211 32.19 -9.60 14.83
CA GLU A 211 31.45 -9.32 16.07
C GLU A 211 30.32 -8.30 15.89
N GLU A 212 30.47 -7.35 14.98
CA GLU A 212 29.42 -6.37 14.67
C GLU A 212 28.22 -6.99 13.95
N GLY A 213 28.43 -8.06 13.18
CA GLY A 213 27.38 -8.77 12.46
C GLY A 213 26.74 -9.91 13.26
N CYS A 214 27.56 -10.62 14.01
CA CYS A 214 27.17 -11.74 14.85
C CYS A 214 27.95 -11.66 16.16
N PRO A 215 27.41 -11.01 17.22
CA PRO A 215 28.12 -10.88 18.49
C PRO A 215 28.09 -12.17 19.33
N ALA A 216 27.13 -13.07 19.10
CA ALA A 216 26.99 -14.32 19.85
C ALA A 216 26.66 -15.49 18.92
N PHE A 217 27.40 -16.59 19.04
CA PHE A 217 27.17 -17.83 18.32
C PHE A 217 27.35 -19.00 19.28
N ALA A 218 26.23 -19.60 19.70
CA ALA A 218 26.21 -20.84 20.42
C ALA A 218 26.03 -22.03 19.47
N GLY A 219 26.74 -23.12 19.73
CA GLY A 219 26.49 -24.36 19.02
C GLY A 219 27.03 -25.58 19.73
N ARG A 220 26.56 -26.73 19.27
CA ARG A 220 27.02 -28.04 19.75
C ARG A 220 26.83 -29.10 18.67
N VAL A 221 27.59 -30.18 18.79
CA VAL A 221 27.43 -31.36 17.94
C VAL A 221 26.56 -32.40 18.62
N VAL A 222 25.68 -33.07 17.86
CA VAL A 222 24.99 -34.29 18.30
C VAL A 222 25.36 -35.41 17.33
N ARG A 223 25.96 -36.48 17.85
CA ARG A 223 26.41 -37.62 17.04
C ARG A 223 25.50 -38.83 17.21
N GLY A 224 25.44 -39.67 16.18
CA GLY A 224 24.60 -40.88 16.18
C GLY A 224 23.11 -40.56 16.06
N VAL A 225 22.74 -39.47 15.40
CA VAL A 225 21.34 -39.13 15.12
C VAL A 225 20.80 -39.99 13.99
N THR A 226 19.50 -40.29 14.03
CA THR A 226 18.76 -40.86 12.90
C THR A 226 17.82 -39.81 12.34
N ASN A 227 18.07 -39.37 11.11
CA ASN A 227 17.21 -38.39 10.45
C ASN A 227 16.16 -39.07 9.57
N GLY A 228 14.92 -38.61 9.65
CA GLY A 228 13.79 -39.14 8.88
C GLY A 228 12.60 -38.17 8.96
N PRO A 229 11.38 -38.61 8.61
CA PRO A 229 10.18 -37.79 8.80
C PRO A 229 10.00 -37.41 10.27
N SER A 230 9.65 -36.15 10.55
CA SER A 230 9.26 -35.74 11.90
C SER A 230 7.96 -36.44 12.35
N PRO A 231 7.65 -36.50 13.66
CA PRO A 231 6.38 -37.05 14.12
C PRO A 231 5.16 -36.27 13.58
N ASP A 232 4.03 -36.94 13.44
CA ASP A 232 2.82 -36.34 12.83
C ASP A 232 2.37 -35.03 13.48
N TRP A 233 2.49 -34.90 14.80
CA TRP A 233 2.09 -33.69 15.51
C TRP A 233 2.91 -32.47 15.07
N LEU A 234 4.22 -32.66 14.82
CA LEU A 234 5.14 -31.61 14.39
C LEU A 234 4.84 -31.22 12.95
N GLN A 235 4.68 -32.23 12.09
CA GLN A 235 4.31 -32.01 10.70
C GLN A 235 2.97 -31.27 10.55
N ARG A 236 1.96 -31.61 11.36
CA ARG A 236 0.65 -30.93 11.34
C ARG A 236 0.77 -29.45 11.69
N ARG A 237 1.54 -29.10 12.73
CA ARG A 237 1.77 -27.69 13.11
C ARG A 237 2.47 -26.89 12.03
N LEU A 238 3.50 -27.47 11.41
CA LEU A 238 4.23 -26.81 10.32
C LEU A 238 3.31 -26.57 9.11
N ARG A 239 2.53 -27.58 8.70
CA ARG A 239 1.56 -27.43 7.59
C ARG A 239 0.52 -26.36 7.89
N ALA A 240 -0.01 -26.32 9.12
CA ALA A 240 -1.02 -25.34 9.52
C ALA A 240 -0.54 -23.88 9.38
N VAL A 241 0.76 -23.64 9.53
CA VAL A 241 1.36 -22.30 9.37
C VAL A 241 1.92 -22.05 7.96
N GLY A 242 1.68 -22.97 7.02
CA GLY A 242 2.11 -22.87 5.62
C GLY A 242 3.52 -23.38 5.34
N LEU A 243 4.16 -24.06 6.30
CA LEU A 243 5.47 -24.67 6.13
C LEU A 243 5.34 -26.13 5.69
N ARG A 244 6.13 -26.52 4.68
CA ARG A 244 6.25 -27.91 4.25
C ARG A 244 7.21 -28.66 5.19
N PRO A 245 6.81 -29.78 5.80
CA PRO A 245 7.74 -30.65 6.54
C PRO A 245 8.82 -31.22 5.62
N ILE A 246 10.05 -31.28 6.11
CA ILE A 246 11.23 -31.71 5.34
C ILE A 246 11.88 -32.94 5.97
N SER A 247 12.37 -32.81 7.20
CA SER A 247 12.98 -33.89 7.98
C SER A 247 12.96 -33.50 9.45
N ALA A 248 13.06 -34.46 10.37
CA ALA A 248 12.98 -34.22 11.80
C ALA A 248 13.93 -33.10 12.27
N LEU A 249 15.19 -33.11 11.82
CA LEU A 249 16.17 -32.10 12.17
C LEU A 249 15.78 -30.68 11.71
N VAL A 250 15.33 -30.54 10.47
CA VAL A 250 14.92 -29.24 9.89
C VAL A 250 13.58 -28.78 10.45
N ASP A 251 12.67 -29.71 10.71
CA ASP A 251 11.35 -29.44 11.24
C ASP A 251 11.44 -28.94 12.69
N ILE A 252 12.40 -29.43 13.48
CA ILE A 252 12.70 -28.92 14.83
C ILE A 252 13.12 -27.44 14.78
N THR A 253 14.03 -27.07 13.89
CA THR A 253 14.51 -25.67 13.82
C THR A 253 13.43 -24.73 13.30
N ASN A 254 12.67 -25.15 12.28
CA ASN A 254 11.49 -24.41 11.80
C ASN A 254 10.46 -24.24 12.90
N PHE A 255 10.16 -25.31 13.65
CA PHE A 255 9.22 -25.25 14.76
C PHE A 255 9.66 -24.27 15.84
N LEU A 256 10.93 -24.29 16.27
CA LEU A 256 11.42 -23.36 17.29
C LEU A 256 11.42 -21.89 16.81
N SER A 257 11.59 -21.67 15.50
CA SER A 257 11.43 -20.35 14.89
C SER A 257 10.02 -19.78 15.08
N ILE A 258 8.99 -20.61 14.90
CA ILE A 258 7.58 -20.22 15.06
C ILE A 258 7.12 -20.30 16.53
N ASP A 259 7.59 -21.28 17.29
CA ASP A 259 7.21 -21.52 18.69
C ASP A 259 7.69 -20.39 19.59
N SER A 260 8.98 -20.06 19.48
CA SER A 260 9.68 -19.19 20.43
C SER A 260 10.26 -17.93 19.77
N GLY A 261 10.04 -17.72 18.46
CA GLY A 261 10.63 -16.59 17.74
C GLY A 261 12.15 -16.71 17.56
N ARG A 262 12.70 -17.93 17.68
CA ARG A 262 14.14 -18.21 17.65
C ARG A 262 14.49 -19.05 16.42
N PRO A 263 14.84 -18.43 15.29
CA PRO A 263 15.39 -19.18 14.16
C PRO A 263 16.72 -19.83 14.56
N LEU A 264 16.90 -21.05 14.09
CA LEU A 264 18.07 -21.90 14.34
C LEU A 264 18.49 -22.56 13.02
N HIS A 265 19.72 -23.05 12.95
CA HIS A 265 20.19 -23.82 11.81
C HIS A 265 20.82 -25.15 12.24
N VAL A 266 20.85 -26.12 11.34
CA VAL A 266 21.44 -27.44 11.58
C VAL A 266 22.25 -27.87 10.37
N TYR A 267 23.55 -28.06 10.58
CA TYR A 267 24.51 -28.46 9.55
C TYR A 267 24.84 -29.94 9.65
N ASP A 268 25.03 -30.59 8.50
CA ASP A 268 25.58 -31.94 8.45
C ASP A 268 27.10 -31.89 8.68
N VAL A 269 27.57 -32.45 9.80
CA VAL A 269 28.99 -32.39 10.19
C VAL A 269 29.90 -33.07 9.18
N ALA A 270 29.40 -34.08 8.44
CA ALA A 270 30.16 -34.78 7.41
C ALA A 270 30.45 -33.89 6.20
N LYS A 271 29.70 -32.79 6.04
CA LYS A 271 29.83 -31.84 4.92
C LYS A 271 30.62 -30.59 5.28
N LEU A 272 31.09 -30.48 6.54
CA LEU A 272 31.90 -29.37 7.03
C LEU A 272 33.40 -29.69 7.00
N ASN A 273 34.19 -28.74 6.53
CA ASN A 273 35.65 -28.72 6.52
C ASN A 273 36.16 -27.81 7.64
N GLY A 274 36.39 -28.42 8.81
CA GLY A 274 36.91 -27.69 9.97
C GLY A 274 35.80 -27.13 10.86
N GLY A 275 36.06 -25.99 11.48
CA GLY A 275 35.12 -25.29 12.36
C GLY A 275 34.22 -24.31 11.60
N LEU A 276 33.22 -23.75 12.28
CA LEU A 276 32.40 -22.68 11.71
C LEU A 276 32.89 -21.31 12.18
N THR A 277 32.89 -20.34 11.28
CA THR A 277 33.27 -18.96 11.54
C THR A 277 32.19 -18.02 11.06
N ALA A 278 31.64 -17.20 11.96
CA ALA A 278 30.85 -16.04 11.58
C ALA A 278 31.79 -14.92 11.12
N ARG A 279 31.79 -14.60 9.83
CA ARG A 279 32.70 -13.61 9.22
C ARG A 279 31.99 -12.76 8.18
N ARG A 280 32.66 -11.71 7.71
CA ARG A 280 32.26 -11.04 6.47
C ARG A 280 32.46 -11.95 5.27
N ALA A 281 31.54 -11.85 4.31
CA ALA A 281 31.77 -12.41 2.99
C ALA A 281 32.99 -11.73 2.34
N ARG A 282 33.68 -12.46 1.47
CA ARG A 282 34.81 -11.93 0.70
C ARG A 282 34.32 -11.43 -0.65
N ALA A 283 35.04 -10.49 -1.26
CA ALA A 283 34.72 -10.03 -2.60
C ALA A 283 34.62 -11.22 -3.60
N SER A 284 33.57 -11.23 -4.40
CA SER A 284 33.27 -12.28 -5.40
C SER A 284 32.90 -13.65 -4.82
N GLU A 285 32.65 -13.79 -3.51
CA GLU A 285 32.01 -15.00 -2.99
C GLU A 285 30.60 -15.14 -3.58
N THR A 286 30.23 -16.37 -3.90
CA THR A 286 28.87 -16.71 -4.33
C THR A 286 28.38 -17.89 -3.52
N VAL A 287 27.07 -17.99 -3.39
CA VAL A 287 26.46 -19.02 -2.56
C VAL A 287 25.18 -19.56 -3.21
N LEU A 288 25.08 -20.89 -3.33
CA LEU A 288 23.85 -21.57 -3.74
C LEU A 288 22.98 -21.83 -2.51
N ALA A 289 21.93 -21.03 -2.36
CA ALA A 289 21.05 -21.08 -1.22
C ALA A 289 19.97 -22.18 -1.37
N LEU A 290 19.35 -22.58 -0.27
CA LEU A 290 18.31 -23.63 -0.21
C LEU A 290 17.08 -23.38 -1.10
N ASN A 291 16.88 -22.16 -1.61
CA ASN A 291 15.82 -21.84 -2.56
C ASN A 291 16.22 -22.09 -4.03
N GLY A 292 17.37 -22.71 -4.28
CA GLY A 292 17.89 -23.04 -5.61
C GLY A 292 18.45 -21.84 -6.38
N LYS A 293 18.64 -20.68 -5.73
CA LYS A 293 19.22 -19.48 -6.35
C LYS A 293 20.64 -19.26 -5.88
N THR A 294 21.49 -18.83 -6.82
CA THR A 294 22.85 -18.38 -6.52
C THR A 294 22.88 -16.88 -6.26
N TYR A 295 23.45 -16.48 -5.14
CA TYR A 295 23.60 -15.08 -4.75
C TYR A 295 25.06 -14.66 -4.80
N ALA A 296 25.32 -13.48 -5.34
CA ALA A 296 26.63 -12.82 -5.24
C ALA A 296 26.69 -12.07 -3.91
N LEU A 297 27.72 -12.36 -3.13
CA LEU A 297 27.94 -11.78 -1.81
C LEU A 297 29.00 -10.68 -1.89
N ASP A 298 28.94 -9.74 -0.95
CA ASP A 298 29.96 -8.71 -0.80
C ASP A 298 30.33 -8.49 0.67
N GLU A 299 31.42 -7.74 0.87
CA GLU A 299 32.09 -7.55 2.15
C GLU A 299 31.24 -6.85 3.22
N THR A 300 30.04 -6.37 2.87
CA THR A 300 29.09 -5.81 3.86
C THR A 300 28.25 -6.90 4.53
N MET A 301 28.20 -8.11 3.98
CA MET A 301 27.32 -9.20 4.42
C MET A 301 28.01 -10.11 5.43
N THR A 302 27.29 -10.51 6.47
CA THR A 302 27.75 -11.52 7.44
C THR A 302 27.36 -12.90 6.94
N VAL A 303 28.29 -13.84 6.96
CA VAL A 303 28.10 -15.24 6.55
C VAL A 303 28.60 -16.20 7.63
N ILE A 304 28.05 -17.40 7.66
CA ILE A 304 28.63 -18.54 8.38
C ILE A 304 29.39 -19.38 7.36
N ALA A 305 30.67 -19.60 7.60
CA ALA A 305 31.57 -20.30 6.68
C ALA A 305 32.50 -21.24 7.42
N ASP A 306 32.95 -22.29 6.76
CA ASP A 306 34.03 -23.15 7.24
C ASP A 306 35.39 -22.74 6.62
N ASP A 307 36.38 -23.62 6.67
CA ASP A 307 37.70 -23.37 6.10
C ASP A 307 37.71 -23.39 4.55
N ALA A 308 36.65 -23.92 3.92
CA ALA A 308 36.54 -24.12 2.49
C ALA A 308 35.55 -23.15 1.81
N GLU A 309 34.34 -22.99 2.34
CA GLU A 309 33.25 -22.28 1.68
C GLU A 309 32.20 -21.68 2.64
N VAL A 310 31.24 -20.95 2.07
CA VAL A 310 30.12 -20.34 2.80
C VAL A 310 28.98 -21.35 2.93
N HIS A 311 28.44 -21.50 4.14
CA HIS A 311 27.36 -22.44 4.47
C HIS A 311 26.03 -21.78 4.84
N ASP A 312 26.03 -20.50 5.21
CA ASP A 312 24.81 -19.73 5.46
C ASP A 312 25.04 -18.24 5.17
N ILE A 313 24.04 -17.60 4.55
CA ILE A 313 23.91 -16.15 4.60
C ILE A 313 23.35 -15.86 5.99
N GLY A 314 24.23 -15.54 6.94
CA GLY A 314 23.96 -15.61 8.38
C GLY A 314 22.62 -14.98 8.77
N GLY A 315 21.73 -15.79 9.36
CA GLY A 315 20.42 -15.35 9.83
C GLY A 315 19.40 -15.09 8.72
N ILE A 316 19.70 -15.44 7.47
CA ILE A 316 18.84 -15.21 6.31
C ILE A 316 18.50 -16.52 5.61
N MET A 317 19.49 -17.28 5.14
CA MET A 317 19.23 -18.46 4.30
C MET A 317 20.46 -19.39 4.20
N GLY A 318 20.28 -20.62 4.67
CA GLY A 318 21.29 -21.67 4.56
C GLY A 318 21.59 -22.09 3.12
N CYS A 319 22.70 -22.80 2.96
CA CYS A 319 23.15 -23.33 1.68
C CYS A 319 22.60 -24.72 1.38
N GLU A 320 22.49 -25.05 0.09
CA GLU A 320 21.99 -26.36 -0.33
C GLU A 320 22.98 -27.49 0.00
N HIS A 321 24.28 -27.28 -0.18
CA HIS A 321 25.28 -28.34 -0.03
C HIS A 321 25.46 -28.78 1.43
N SER A 322 25.43 -27.86 2.40
CA SER A 322 25.68 -28.12 3.83
C SER A 322 24.47 -28.63 4.61
N GLY A 323 23.28 -28.64 3.99
CA GLY A 323 22.04 -29.06 4.62
C GLY A 323 22.00 -30.55 4.98
N CYS A 324 21.18 -30.88 5.98
CA CYS A 324 20.98 -32.27 6.41
C CYS A 324 20.22 -33.11 5.36
N SER A 325 20.48 -34.41 5.36
CA SER A 325 19.83 -35.42 4.50
C SER A 325 19.38 -36.62 5.34
N GLU A 326 18.69 -37.59 4.74
CA GLU A 326 18.36 -38.86 5.41
C GLU A 326 19.62 -39.64 5.83
N ALA A 327 20.75 -39.44 5.16
CA ALA A 327 22.02 -40.08 5.49
C ALA A 327 22.81 -39.39 6.62
N THR A 328 22.32 -38.25 7.13
CA THR A 328 23.03 -37.48 8.16
C THR A 328 23.02 -38.21 9.50
N THR A 329 24.20 -38.51 10.04
CA THR A 329 24.39 -39.19 11.33
C THR A 329 24.98 -38.29 12.42
N GLU A 330 25.51 -37.13 12.06
CA GLU A 330 26.10 -36.16 12.98
C GLU A 330 25.72 -34.75 12.56
N VAL A 331 25.26 -33.93 13.51
CA VAL A 331 24.78 -32.57 13.23
C VAL A 331 25.46 -31.55 14.13
N LEU A 332 25.68 -30.35 13.60
CA LEU A 332 26.01 -29.15 14.37
C LEU A 332 24.78 -28.26 14.42
N ILE A 333 24.24 -28.05 15.62
CA ILE A 333 23.10 -27.16 15.85
C ILE A 333 23.63 -25.75 16.12
N GLU A 334 23.16 -24.78 15.36
CA GLU A 334 23.47 -23.36 15.51
C GLU A 334 22.32 -22.62 16.19
N ALA A 335 22.68 -21.85 17.21
CA ALA A 335 21.90 -20.75 17.76
C ALA A 335 22.76 -19.48 17.81
N ALA A 336 22.49 -18.52 16.93
CA ALA A 336 23.23 -17.27 16.86
C ALA A 336 22.33 -16.05 17.11
N TYR A 337 22.94 -14.94 17.49
CA TYR A 337 22.35 -13.62 17.42
C TYR A 337 23.03 -12.85 16.29
N PHE A 338 22.23 -12.30 15.38
CA PHE A 338 22.67 -11.45 14.30
C PHE A 338 22.13 -10.04 14.49
N THR A 339 22.96 -9.03 14.19
CA THR A 339 22.59 -7.63 14.33
C THR A 339 21.47 -7.26 13.35
N PRO A 340 20.28 -6.82 13.83
CA PRO A 340 19.08 -6.66 12.99
C PRO A 340 19.26 -5.74 11.77
N GLU A 341 19.97 -4.62 11.93
CA GLU A 341 20.23 -3.66 10.86
C GLU A 341 20.97 -4.29 9.68
N ARG A 342 21.95 -5.15 9.99
CA ARG A 342 22.79 -5.82 8.99
C ARG A 342 22.01 -6.89 8.24
N ILE A 343 21.12 -7.60 8.93
CA ILE A 343 20.19 -8.56 8.32
C ILE A 343 19.23 -7.83 7.37
N GLY A 344 18.62 -6.73 7.81
CA GLY A 344 17.71 -5.94 6.97
C GLY A 344 18.40 -5.33 5.74
N ALA A 345 19.63 -4.84 5.89
CA ALA A 345 20.43 -4.32 4.77
C ALA A 345 20.78 -5.42 3.76
N THR A 346 21.27 -6.57 4.23
CA THR A 346 21.66 -7.71 3.39
C THR A 346 20.45 -8.29 2.66
N GLY A 347 19.35 -8.53 3.37
CA GLY A 347 18.13 -9.08 2.80
C GLY A 347 17.51 -8.19 1.73
N ARG A 348 17.49 -6.86 1.92
CA ARG A 348 17.04 -5.90 0.88
C ARG A 348 17.96 -5.91 -0.33
N LYS A 349 19.28 -5.96 -0.12
CA LYS A 349 20.27 -5.93 -1.20
C LYS A 349 20.21 -7.19 -2.07
N LEU A 350 19.98 -8.36 -1.45
CA LEU A 350 19.86 -9.65 -2.15
C LEU A 350 18.43 -9.96 -2.62
N GLY A 351 17.42 -9.22 -2.18
CA GLY A 351 16.00 -9.48 -2.50
C GLY A 351 15.46 -10.80 -1.92
N ILE A 352 16.02 -11.27 -0.80
CA ILE A 352 15.64 -12.54 -0.18
C ILE A 352 14.57 -12.30 0.90
N ASN A 353 13.39 -12.92 0.79
CA ASN A 353 12.38 -12.91 1.85
C ASN A 353 12.27 -14.31 2.46
N SER A 354 12.69 -14.49 3.71
CA SER A 354 12.64 -15.75 4.45
C SER A 354 12.12 -15.53 5.87
N ASP A 355 11.61 -16.59 6.51
CA ASP A 355 11.14 -16.55 7.91
C ASP A 355 12.24 -16.17 8.91
N ALA A 356 13.46 -16.66 8.67
CA ALA A 356 14.63 -16.32 9.49
C ALA A 356 14.95 -14.83 9.37
N ARG A 357 15.05 -14.30 8.13
CA ARG A 357 15.30 -12.87 7.88
C ARG A 357 14.22 -12.02 8.54
N ALA A 358 12.94 -12.34 8.35
CA ALA A 358 11.84 -11.56 8.88
C ALA A 358 11.89 -11.40 10.41
N ARG A 359 12.37 -12.42 11.12
CA ARG A 359 12.58 -12.40 12.57
C ARG A 359 13.85 -11.64 12.96
N PHE A 360 14.99 -12.04 12.41
CA PHE A 360 16.28 -11.43 12.76
C PHE A 360 16.36 -9.94 12.38
N GLU A 361 15.75 -9.50 11.27
CA GLU A 361 15.78 -8.09 10.84
C GLU A 361 14.98 -7.16 11.76
N ARG A 362 13.95 -7.70 12.42
CA ARG A 362 13.15 -6.96 13.41
C ARG A 362 13.80 -7.04 14.80
N GLY A 363 14.30 -8.23 15.13
CA GLY A 363 15.05 -8.54 16.35
C GLY A 363 14.58 -9.86 16.95
N VAL A 364 15.50 -10.64 17.48
CA VAL A 364 15.20 -11.87 18.24
C VAL A 364 15.79 -11.72 19.64
N ASP A 365 15.15 -12.32 20.64
CA ASP A 365 15.54 -12.20 22.05
C ASP A 365 16.99 -12.65 22.31
N PRO A 366 17.96 -11.74 22.56
CA PRO A 366 19.37 -12.11 22.72
C PRO A 366 19.62 -13.16 23.81
N GLU A 367 18.87 -13.13 24.91
CA GLU A 367 19.06 -14.05 26.03
C GLU A 367 18.56 -15.48 25.71
N LEU A 368 17.76 -15.63 24.66
CA LEU A 368 17.27 -16.92 24.19
C LEU A 368 18.28 -17.71 23.32
N VAL A 369 19.49 -17.19 23.08
CA VAL A 369 20.53 -17.90 22.29
C VAL A 369 20.87 -19.26 22.90
N VAL A 370 21.30 -19.30 24.17
CA VAL A 370 21.68 -20.54 24.85
C VAL A 370 20.46 -21.41 25.17
N PRO A 371 19.38 -20.89 25.79
CA PRO A 371 18.20 -21.73 26.06
C PRO A 371 17.53 -22.26 24.78
N GLY A 372 17.59 -21.50 23.67
CA GLY A 372 17.12 -21.96 22.37
C GLY A 372 17.92 -23.15 21.84
N LEU A 373 19.25 -23.13 22.00
CA LEU A 373 20.10 -24.27 21.67
C LEU A 373 19.77 -25.50 22.52
N GLU A 374 19.54 -25.32 23.82
CA GLU A 374 19.19 -26.42 24.74
C GLU A 374 17.84 -27.05 24.38
N LEU A 375 16.85 -26.24 24.03
CA LEU A 375 15.56 -26.71 23.51
C LEU A 375 15.71 -27.53 22.24
N ALA A 376 16.45 -27.01 21.26
CA ALA A 376 16.71 -27.73 20.01
C ALA A 376 17.44 -29.05 20.27
N THR A 377 18.46 -29.02 21.12
CA THR A 377 19.21 -30.22 21.50
C THR A 377 18.28 -31.26 22.13
N ARG A 378 17.43 -30.86 23.07
CA ARG A 378 16.48 -31.76 23.71
C ARG A 378 15.54 -32.40 22.68
N MET A 379 14.96 -31.60 21.78
CA MET A 379 14.09 -32.11 20.73
C MET A 379 14.82 -33.06 19.77
N VAL A 380 16.09 -32.78 19.42
CA VAL A 380 16.90 -33.68 18.60
C VAL A 380 17.12 -35.02 19.32
N LEU A 381 17.46 -35.01 20.61
CA LEU A 381 17.63 -36.24 21.38
C LEU A 381 16.33 -37.04 21.48
N ASP A 382 15.22 -36.35 21.75
CA ASP A 382 13.91 -37.00 21.96
C ASP A 382 13.35 -37.59 20.66
N LEU A 383 13.61 -36.96 19.50
CA LEU A 383 13.02 -37.35 18.21
C LEU A 383 13.97 -38.11 17.27
N CYS A 384 15.28 -37.85 17.36
CA CYS A 384 16.30 -38.41 16.46
C CYS A 384 17.34 -39.26 17.20
N GLY A 385 17.37 -39.24 18.55
CA GLY A 385 18.36 -39.93 19.36
C GLY A 385 19.74 -39.24 19.36
N GLY A 386 20.77 -40.02 19.67
CA GLY A 386 22.17 -39.58 19.65
C GLY A 386 22.72 -39.11 21.00
N GLU A 387 23.94 -38.59 20.97
CA GLU A 387 24.69 -38.09 22.12
C GLU A 387 25.19 -36.66 21.85
N PRO A 388 24.97 -35.68 22.74
CA PRO A 388 25.40 -34.30 22.54
C PRO A 388 26.82 -34.06 23.05
N SER A 389 27.55 -33.18 22.39
CA SER A 389 28.81 -32.61 22.87
C SER A 389 28.57 -31.56 23.95
N ASP A 390 29.64 -31.11 24.58
CA ASP A 390 29.66 -29.83 25.30
C ASP A 390 29.22 -28.70 24.37
N MET A 391 28.45 -27.75 24.90
CA MET A 391 28.08 -26.52 24.20
C MET A 391 29.28 -25.57 24.16
N VAL A 392 29.48 -24.90 23.03
CA VAL A 392 30.37 -23.75 22.91
C VAL A 392 29.54 -22.50 22.65
N LEU A 393 29.87 -21.40 23.32
CA LEU A 393 29.43 -20.05 23.01
C LEU A 393 30.65 -19.24 22.60
N ALA A 394 30.69 -18.83 21.32
CA ALA A 394 31.64 -17.84 20.84
C ALA A 394 31.07 -16.43 20.98
N GLY A 395 31.93 -15.47 21.31
CA GLY A 395 31.55 -14.08 21.55
C GLY A 395 30.79 -13.89 22.87
N SER A 396 29.91 -12.89 22.90
CA SER A 396 29.10 -12.55 24.08
C SER A 396 27.67 -12.22 23.68
N ILE A 397 26.72 -12.73 24.46
CA ILE A 397 25.32 -12.33 24.33
C ILE A 397 25.24 -10.82 24.58
N PRO A 398 24.63 -10.03 23.67
CA PRO A 398 24.48 -8.59 23.86
C PRO A 398 23.85 -8.24 25.20
N ASP A 399 24.38 -7.22 25.87
CA ASP A 399 23.79 -6.71 27.11
C ASP A 399 22.48 -5.99 26.81
N THR A 400 21.38 -6.57 27.27
CA THR A 400 20.03 -6.03 27.14
C THR A 400 19.56 -5.29 28.39
N ALA A 401 20.39 -5.19 29.44
CA ALA A 401 20.00 -4.57 30.69
C ALA A 401 19.76 -3.06 30.49
N ARG A 402 18.49 -2.68 30.46
CA ARG A 402 18.06 -1.27 30.38
C ARG A 402 16.91 -1.00 31.32
N SER A 403 16.96 0.16 31.97
CA SER A 403 15.92 0.65 32.87
C SER A 403 15.44 2.01 32.42
N ILE A 404 14.13 2.17 32.35
CA ILE A 404 13.47 3.41 31.95
C ILE A 404 12.86 4.05 33.18
N ALA A 405 13.14 5.35 33.33
CA ALA A 405 12.47 6.19 34.31
C ALA A 405 11.01 6.43 33.87
N TYR A 406 10.05 6.08 34.74
CA TYR A 406 8.63 6.10 34.41
C TYR A 406 7.81 6.85 35.47
N ARG A 407 6.99 7.80 35.04
CA ARG A 407 5.99 8.48 35.88
C ARG A 407 4.60 7.92 35.57
N PRO A 408 3.93 7.24 36.51
CA PRO A 408 2.58 6.69 36.29
C PRO A 408 1.54 7.72 35.85
N SER A 409 1.69 8.98 36.28
CA SER A 409 0.83 10.10 35.89
C SER A 409 0.86 10.42 34.38
N ARG A 410 1.84 9.88 33.64
CA ARG A 410 1.98 10.11 32.19
C ARG A 410 0.96 9.35 31.37
N VAL A 411 0.36 8.28 31.90
CA VAL A 411 -0.77 7.60 31.24
C VAL A 411 -1.92 8.58 31.05
N ALA A 412 -2.32 9.28 32.11
CA ALA A 412 -3.35 10.32 32.02
C ALA A 412 -2.90 11.49 31.13
N GLY A 413 -1.64 11.93 31.24
CA GLY A 413 -1.13 13.08 30.50
C GLY A 413 -0.94 12.87 28.99
N LEU A 414 -0.63 11.65 28.55
CA LEU A 414 -0.40 11.32 27.14
C LEU A 414 -1.61 10.63 26.48
N ALA A 415 -2.27 9.71 27.20
CA ALA A 415 -3.36 8.91 26.65
C ALA A 415 -4.75 9.39 27.10
N GLY A 416 -4.84 10.24 28.12
CA GLY A 416 -6.13 10.69 28.66
C GLY A 416 -6.89 9.60 29.43
N LEU A 417 -6.19 8.55 29.86
CA LEU A 417 -6.75 7.44 30.64
C LEU A 417 -6.34 7.53 32.11
N ASP A 418 -7.32 7.36 33.00
CA ASP A 418 -7.09 7.27 34.44
C ASP A 418 -6.92 5.80 34.85
N VAL A 419 -5.67 5.30 34.74
CA VAL A 419 -5.31 3.93 35.12
C VAL A 419 -4.61 3.96 36.47
N ALA A 420 -5.13 3.23 37.45
CA ALA A 420 -4.56 3.19 38.80
C ALA A 420 -3.12 2.65 38.76
N GLU A 421 -2.21 3.24 39.54
CA GLU A 421 -0.79 2.85 39.54
C GLU A 421 -0.59 1.35 39.77
N ASP A 422 -1.36 0.74 40.68
CA ASP A 422 -1.30 -0.71 40.92
C ASP A 422 -1.59 -1.54 39.68
N GLU A 423 -2.55 -1.11 38.87
CA GLU A 423 -2.91 -1.76 37.62
C GLU A 423 -1.81 -1.55 36.57
N GLN A 424 -1.24 -0.35 36.46
CA GLN A 424 -0.12 -0.08 35.56
C GLN A 424 1.07 -1.00 35.87
N ALA A 425 1.46 -1.11 37.15
CA ALA A 425 2.54 -2.00 37.58
C ALA A 425 2.22 -3.47 37.28
N ALA A 426 0.98 -3.90 37.51
CA ALA A 426 0.56 -5.26 37.24
C ALA A 426 0.61 -5.59 35.74
N ILE A 427 0.15 -4.68 34.88
CA ILE A 427 0.22 -4.83 33.41
C ILE A 427 1.67 -4.99 32.97
N LEU A 428 2.54 -4.04 33.35
CA LEU A 428 3.96 -4.07 32.99
C LEU A 428 4.64 -5.35 33.50
N THR A 429 4.32 -5.79 34.72
CA THR A 429 4.86 -7.04 35.27
C THR A 429 4.40 -8.27 34.49
N ARG A 430 3.12 -8.36 34.08
CA ARG A 430 2.61 -9.46 33.26
C ARG A 430 3.24 -9.51 31.86
N LEU A 431 3.57 -8.36 31.30
CA LEU A 431 4.33 -8.24 30.05
C LEU A 431 5.82 -8.61 30.20
N GLY A 432 6.29 -8.78 31.43
CA GLY A 432 7.65 -9.20 31.77
C GLY A 432 8.62 -8.07 32.10
N PHE A 433 8.15 -6.83 32.26
CA PHE A 433 8.98 -5.74 32.76
C PHE A 433 9.19 -5.88 34.28
N GLY A 434 10.40 -5.53 34.74
CA GLY A 434 10.68 -5.43 36.17
C GLY A 434 10.31 -4.04 36.68
N VAL A 435 9.40 -3.95 37.66
CA VAL A 435 8.91 -2.67 38.17
C VAL A 435 9.45 -2.40 39.57
N THR A 436 10.27 -1.37 39.72
CA THR A 436 10.69 -0.84 41.02
C THR A 436 10.01 0.51 41.27
N ARG A 437 9.14 0.56 42.28
CA ARG A 437 8.33 1.76 42.60
C ARG A 437 9.09 2.75 43.48
N GLY A 438 8.79 4.03 43.29
CA GLY A 438 9.30 5.19 44.03
C GLY A 438 8.63 6.46 43.52
N ASP A 439 9.15 7.64 43.85
CA ASP A 439 8.64 8.92 43.29
C ASP A 439 8.75 8.95 41.75
N LEU A 440 9.76 8.28 41.22
CA LEU A 440 9.99 8.01 39.82
C LEU A 440 10.29 6.52 39.70
N TRP A 441 9.45 5.77 38.99
CA TRP A 441 9.63 4.33 38.87
C TRP A 441 10.84 4.02 38.00
N GLN A 442 11.47 2.88 38.29
CA GLN A 442 12.48 2.27 37.43
C GLN A 442 11.90 0.99 36.85
N VAL A 443 11.73 0.98 35.53
CA VAL A 443 11.13 -0.14 34.80
C VAL A 443 12.19 -0.79 33.93
N SER A 444 12.62 -2.01 34.28
CA SER A 444 13.57 -2.77 33.49
C SER A 444 12.88 -3.42 32.29
N VAL A 445 13.46 -3.28 31.10
CA VAL A 445 12.91 -3.81 29.86
C VAL A 445 13.38 -5.25 29.65
N PRO A 446 12.49 -6.19 29.33
CA PRO A 446 12.90 -7.56 29.04
C PRO A 446 13.65 -7.66 27.71
N SER A 447 14.55 -8.64 27.60
CA SER A 447 15.47 -8.86 26.49
C SER A 447 14.81 -9.05 25.11
N TRP A 448 13.57 -9.57 25.07
CA TRP A 448 12.79 -9.72 23.84
C TRP A 448 12.11 -8.42 23.35
N ARG A 449 12.09 -7.36 24.16
CA ARG A 449 11.47 -6.07 23.80
C ARG A 449 12.53 -5.08 23.38
N ARG A 450 12.67 -4.87 22.07
CA ARG A 450 13.62 -3.94 21.46
C ARG A 450 13.03 -2.54 21.23
N ASP A 451 11.73 -2.46 21.10
CA ASP A 451 10.93 -1.28 20.75
C ASP A 451 10.71 -0.27 21.89
N VAL A 452 11.17 -0.57 23.11
CA VAL A 452 10.91 0.26 24.30
C VAL A 452 12.15 1.06 24.68
N ASP A 453 12.19 2.34 24.31
CA ASP A 453 13.34 3.23 24.52
C ASP A 453 13.06 4.36 25.51
N GLY A 454 11.79 4.61 25.85
CA GLY A 454 11.41 5.68 26.77
C GLY A 454 10.06 5.54 27.45
N GLU A 455 9.74 6.57 28.22
CA GLU A 455 8.53 6.62 29.05
C GLU A 455 7.22 6.51 28.23
N ALA A 456 7.21 7.05 27.00
CA ALA A 456 6.04 7.00 26.13
C ALA A 456 5.70 5.56 25.68
N ASP A 457 6.71 4.72 25.46
CA ASP A 457 6.53 3.32 25.05
C ASP A 457 5.95 2.51 26.22
N LEU A 458 6.36 2.82 27.46
CA LEU A 458 5.72 2.22 28.65
C LEU A 458 4.26 2.67 28.82
N VAL A 459 3.94 3.92 28.49
CA VAL A 459 2.54 4.39 28.46
C VAL A 459 1.76 3.62 27.39
N GLU A 460 2.31 3.43 26.19
CA GLU A 460 1.69 2.61 25.15
C GLU A 460 1.39 1.19 25.66
N GLU A 461 2.35 0.53 26.32
CA GLU A 461 2.15 -0.82 26.88
C GLU A 461 1.00 -0.89 27.88
N VAL A 462 0.90 0.10 28.77
CA VAL A 462 -0.22 0.19 29.72
C VAL A 462 -1.54 0.37 28.98
N VAL A 463 -1.60 1.33 28.04
CA VAL A 463 -2.83 1.69 27.32
C VAL A 463 -3.31 0.54 26.44
N ARG A 464 -2.41 -0.14 25.74
CA ARG A 464 -2.69 -1.25 24.82
C ARG A 464 -3.31 -2.45 25.55
N ILE A 465 -2.82 -2.76 26.75
CA ILE A 465 -3.36 -3.86 27.55
C ILE A 465 -4.60 -3.45 28.34
N HIS A 466 -4.66 -2.21 28.84
CA HIS A 466 -5.84 -1.71 29.55
C HIS A 466 -7.06 -1.54 28.63
N GLY A 467 -6.85 -1.01 27.43
CA GLY A 467 -7.87 -0.82 26.39
C GLY A 467 -7.84 0.58 25.80
N LEU A 468 -7.45 0.68 24.53
CA LEU A 468 -7.49 1.95 23.78
C LEU A 468 -8.94 2.44 23.56
N ASP A 469 -9.90 1.52 23.49
CA ASP A 469 -11.32 1.78 23.36
C ASP A 469 -11.93 2.48 24.59
N LEU A 470 -11.23 2.47 25.73
CA LEU A 470 -11.63 3.17 26.94
C LEU A 470 -11.25 4.66 26.93
N VAL A 471 -10.47 5.12 25.95
CA VAL A 471 -10.05 6.54 25.86
C VAL A 471 -11.28 7.43 25.66
N PRO A 472 -11.59 8.35 26.59
CA PRO A 472 -12.79 9.16 26.52
C PRO A 472 -12.67 10.21 25.41
N SER A 473 -13.69 10.31 24.55
CA SER A 473 -13.82 11.40 23.58
C SER A 473 -14.04 12.74 24.31
N THR A 474 -12.95 13.44 24.58
CA THR A 474 -12.95 14.72 25.31
C THR A 474 -12.95 15.89 24.34
N PRO A 475 -13.96 16.78 24.36
CA PRO A 475 -13.97 17.97 23.51
C PRO A 475 -12.78 18.89 23.80
N LEU A 476 -12.07 19.32 22.76
CA LEU A 476 -11.00 20.31 22.91
C LEU A 476 -11.58 21.64 23.43
N PRO A 477 -10.88 22.34 24.34
CA PRO A 477 -11.28 23.68 24.78
C PRO A 477 -11.42 24.62 23.59
N ARG A 478 -12.58 25.28 23.46
CA ARG A 478 -12.78 26.31 22.44
C ARG A 478 -12.27 27.65 22.95
N ALA A 479 -11.34 28.26 22.22
CA ALA A 479 -10.99 29.65 22.45
C ALA A 479 -12.23 30.54 22.22
N ALA A 480 -12.43 31.55 23.07
CA ALA A 480 -13.50 32.51 22.89
C ALA A 480 -13.29 33.32 21.60
N GLY A 481 -14.37 33.53 20.82
CA GLY A 481 -14.35 34.35 19.61
C GLY A 481 -14.59 33.59 18.31
N VAL A 482 -14.35 34.27 17.18
CA VAL A 482 -14.51 33.71 15.82
C VAL A 482 -13.21 33.03 15.40
N ALA A 483 -13.30 31.80 14.90
CA ALA A 483 -12.16 31.04 14.42
C ALA A 483 -11.38 31.80 13.34
N ALA A 484 -10.06 31.83 13.46
CA ALA A 484 -9.19 32.39 12.44
C ALA A 484 -9.28 31.55 11.15
N PRO A 485 -9.30 32.17 9.94
CA PRO A 485 -9.26 31.42 8.70
C PRO A 485 -7.97 30.59 8.58
N THR A 486 -8.10 29.27 8.49
CA THR A 486 -6.95 28.34 8.38
C THR A 486 -6.45 28.12 6.95
N ALA A 487 -7.26 28.49 5.94
CA ALA A 487 -6.91 28.25 4.54
C ALA A 487 -5.80 29.20 4.05
N THR A 488 -4.76 28.64 3.45
CA THR A 488 -3.65 29.43 2.88
C THR A 488 -4.12 30.29 1.70
N PRO A 489 -3.40 31.39 1.36
CA PRO A 489 -3.73 32.21 0.19
C PRO A 489 -3.85 31.41 -1.11
N LEU A 490 -2.99 30.41 -1.32
CA LEU A 490 -3.03 29.53 -2.48
C LEU A 490 -4.28 28.65 -2.47
N GLN A 491 -4.62 28.00 -1.35
CA GLN A 491 -5.83 27.18 -1.24
C GLN A 491 -7.10 28.01 -1.53
N ARG A 492 -7.16 29.26 -1.06
CA ARG A 492 -8.28 30.17 -1.35
C ARG A 492 -8.37 30.53 -2.83
N THR A 493 -7.23 30.74 -3.48
CA THR A 493 -7.11 31.02 -4.92
C THR A 493 -7.60 29.81 -5.73
N GLN A 494 -7.09 28.62 -5.43
CA GLN A 494 -7.49 27.37 -6.09
C GLN A 494 -8.98 27.07 -5.91
N ARG A 495 -9.54 27.21 -4.69
CA ARG A 495 -10.98 27.02 -4.44
C ARG A 495 -11.85 27.95 -5.27
N ARG A 496 -11.42 29.21 -5.44
CA ARG A 496 -12.15 30.16 -6.28
C ARG A 496 -12.06 29.80 -7.75
N LEU A 497 -10.86 29.43 -8.23
CA LEU A 497 -10.66 29.03 -9.61
C LEU A 497 -11.51 27.81 -9.98
N ARG A 498 -11.50 26.75 -9.15
CA ARG A 498 -12.34 25.57 -9.34
C ARG A 498 -13.81 25.94 -9.54
N ARG A 499 -14.36 26.76 -8.65
CA ARG A 499 -15.76 27.22 -8.77
C ARG A 499 -16.01 28.03 -10.03
N ALA A 500 -15.08 28.89 -10.41
CA ALA A 500 -15.20 29.71 -11.61
C ALA A 500 -15.18 28.86 -12.88
N LEU A 501 -14.31 27.86 -12.97
CA LEU A 501 -14.22 26.94 -14.11
C LEU A 501 -15.41 26.00 -14.16
N ALA A 502 -15.82 25.42 -13.03
CA ALA A 502 -17.02 24.58 -12.96
C ALA A 502 -18.29 25.33 -13.39
N ALA A 503 -18.45 26.59 -12.97
CA ALA A 503 -19.58 27.44 -13.38
C ALA A 503 -19.61 27.74 -14.89
N ARG A 504 -18.52 27.47 -15.61
CA ARG A 504 -18.39 27.62 -17.06
C ARG A 504 -18.56 26.29 -17.81
N GLY A 505 -18.98 25.23 -17.12
CA GLY A 505 -19.23 23.92 -17.70
C GLY A 505 -17.96 23.15 -18.05
N LEU A 506 -16.92 23.28 -17.23
CA LEU A 506 -15.73 22.44 -17.30
C LEU A 506 -15.71 21.44 -16.14
N ASP A 507 -15.22 20.24 -16.43
CA ASP A 507 -15.07 19.17 -15.45
C ASP A 507 -13.63 19.14 -14.89
N GLU A 508 -13.48 19.00 -13.58
CA GLU A 508 -12.16 18.87 -12.96
C GLU A 508 -11.60 17.47 -13.21
N ALA A 509 -10.39 17.39 -13.75
CA ALA A 509 -9.60 16.19 -13.88
C ALA A 509 -8.45 16.19 -12.87
N ILE A 510 -8.07 14.99 -12.41
CA ILE A 510 -6.85 14.74 -11.63
C ILE A 510 -6.05 13.71 -12.40
N THR A 511 -4.88 14.09 -12.90
CA THR A 511 -4.01 13.22 -13.68
C THR A 511 -2.74 12.87 -12.91
N TRP A 512 -2.07 11.79 -13.30
CA TRP A 512 -0.81 11.41 -12.67
C TRP A 512 0.25 12.50 -12.87
N SER A 513 1.02 12.77 -11.82
CA SER A 513 2.15 13.71 -11.89
C SER A 513 3.34 13.16 -12.70
N PHE A 514 3.44 11.84 -12.81
CA PHE A 514 4.41 11.13 -13.63
C PHE A 514 3.71 10.48 -14.82
N LEU A 515 4.34 10.51 -15.98
CA LEU A 515 3.75 10.15 -17.27
C LEU A 515 4.80 9.49 -18.19
N PRO A 516 4.39 8.93 -19.34
CA PRO A 516 5.33 8.31 -20.27
C PRO A 516 6.38 9.33 -20.74
N PRO A 517 7.68 8.98 -20.79
CA PRO A 517 8.72 9.91 -21.23
C PRO A 517 8.43 10.58 -22.57
N ALA A 518 7.88 9.84 -23.54
CA ALA A 518 7.49 10.37 -24.85
C ALA A 518 6.40 11.47 -24.75
N GLU A 519 5.44 11.33 -23.83
CA GLU A 519 4.42 12.36 -23.59
C GLU A 519 5.03 13.62 -22.94
N ALA A 520 6.09 13.48 -22.12
CA ALA A 520 6.84 14.61 -21.58
C ALA A 520 7.63 15.34 -22.67
N GLU A 521 8.28 14.58 -23.57
CA GLU A 521 9.07 15.11 -24.69
C GLU A 521 8.25 16.02 -25.62
N ALA A 522 6.98 15.69 -25.82
CA ALA A 522 6.02 16.53 -26.57
C ALA A 522 5.85 17.94 -25.97
N PHE A 523 6.22 18.11 -24.69
CA PHE A 523 6.14 19.33 -23.90
C PHE A 523 7.52 19.78 -23.37
N GLY A 524 8.59 19.51 -24.13
CA GLY A 524 9.95 19.98 -23.80
C GLY A 524 10.78 19.04 -22.93
N GLY A 525 10.24 17.86 -22.61
CA GLY A 525 10.92 16.85 -21.80
C GLY A 525 10.69 17.02 -20.30
N ALA A 526 10.95 15.96 -19.54
CA ALA A 526 10.88 16.00 -18.09
C ALA A 526 12.21 16.44 -17.48
N ALA A 527 12.16 17.41 -16.55
CA ALA A 527 13.34 17.82 -15.80
C ALA A 527 13.78 16.74 -14.79
N HIS A 528 12.85 15.90 -14.33
CA HIS A 528 13.09 14.86 -13.32
C HIS A 528 12.50 13.53 -13.77
N SER A 529 13.22 12.43 -13.54
CA SER A 529 12.76 11.06 -13.77
C SER A 529 12.89 10.22 -12.50
N LEU A 530 11.93 9.32 -12.28
CA LEU A 530 11.93 8.42 -11.13
C LEU A 530 12.99 7.32 -11.32
N ALA A 531 13.77 7.05 -10.27
CA ALA A 531 14.78 5.97 -10.29
C ALA A 531 14.14 4.58 -10.22
N ASN A 532 12.99 4.46 -9.56
CA ASN A 532 12.25 3.23 -9.31
C ASN A 532 10.76 3.41 -9.69
N PRO A 533 10.43 3.68 -10.96
CA PRO A 533 9.06 3.90 -11.36
C PRO A 533 8.25 2.60 -11.28
N ILE A 534 6.94 2.74 -11.03
CA ILE A 534 6.01 1.59 -11.04
C ILE A 534 5.97 0.87 -12.40
N SER A 535 6.20 1.62 -13.48
CA SER A 535 6.38 1.11 -14.84
C SER A 535 7.20 2.11 -15.66
N ALA A 536 7.78 1.67 -16.78
CA ALA A 536 8.53 2.55 -17.68
C ALA A 536 7.68 3.72 -18.22
N ASP A 537 6.37 3.50 -18.39
CA ASP A 537 5.38 4.49 -18.83
C ASP A 537 4.96 5.47 -17.72
N MET A 538 5.57 5.39 -16.54
CA MET A 538 5.30 6.24 -15.39
C MET A 538 6.61 6.75 -14.76
N ALA A 539 7.59 7.06 -15.61
CA ALA A 539 8.93 7.44 -15.17
C ALA A 539 9.20 8.96 -15.17
N ALA A 540 8.52 9.74 -16.01
CA ALA A 540 8.87 11.14 -16.25
C ALA A 540 7.95 12.10 -15.50
N MET A 541 8.49 13.03 -14.71
CA MET A 541 7.69 14.04 -14.00
C MET A 541 7.18 15.11 -14.98
N ARG A 542 5.90 15.46 -14.89
CA ARG A 542 5.23 16.31 -15.88
C ARG A 542 5.78 17.76 -15.92
N PRO A 543 6.22 18.27 -17.09
CA PRO A 543 6.63 19.67 -17.24
C PRO A 543 5.44 20.64 -17.40
N SER A 544 4.25 20.11 -17.71
CA SER A 544 2.99 20.82 -17.89
C SER A 544 1.84 19.93 -17.42
N LEU A 545 0.66 20.50 -17.16
CA LEU A 545 -0.58 19.75 -16.91
C LEU A 545 -1.26 19.30 -18.21
N LEU A 546 -0.92 19.90 -19.35
CA LEU A 546 -1.53 19.62 -20.64
C LEU A 546 -1.35 18.19 -21.17
N PRO A 547 -0.19 17.50 -21.00
CA PRO A 547 -0.06 16.11 -21.44
C PRO A 547 -1.12 15.20 -20.80
N GLY A 548 -1.27 15.27 -19.46
CA GLY A 548 -2.26 14.47 -18.74
C GLY A 548 -3.69 14.77 -19.18
N LEU A 549 -4.01 16.05 -19.43
CA LEU A 549 -5.32 16.46 -19.95
C LEU A 549 -5.56 15.98 -21.39
N LEU A 550 -4.54 15.95 -22.24
CA LEU A 550 -4.63 15.41 -23.60
C LEU A 550 -4.89 13.89 -23.55
N SER A 551 -4.15 13.14 -22.74
CA SER A 551 -4.36 11.70 -22.54
C SER A 551 -5.74 11.41 -21.94
N ALA A 552 -6.25 12.27 -21.06
CA ALA A 552 -7.63 12.19 -20.57
C ALA A 552 -8.65 12.47 -21.68
N ALA A 553 -8.42 13.48 -22.52
CA ALA A 553 -9.31 13.80 -23.63
C ALA A 553 -9.38 12.69 -24.68
N ALA A 554 -8.22 12.13 -25.07
CA ALA A 554 -8.12 11.01 -25.99
C ALA A 554 -8.96 9.81 -25.51
N ARG A 555 -8.79 9.42 -24.24
CA ARG A 555 -9.56 8.34 -23.59
C ARG A 555 -11.06 8.60 -23.56
N ASN A 556 -11.50 9.85 -23.41
CA ASN A 556 -12.92 10.21 -23.42
C ASN A 556 -13.49 10.18 -24.84
N MET A 557 -12.78 10.73 -25.81
CA MET A 557 -13.18 10.70 -27.23
C MET A 557 -13.23 9.28 -27.78
N ALA A 558 -12.29 8.40 -27.39
CA ALA A 558 -12.29 7.00 -27.76
C ALA A 558 -13.53 6.24 -27.24
N ARG A 559 -14.18 6.75 -26.18
CA ARG A 559 -15.45 6.23 -25.63
C ARG A 559 -16.69 6.90 -26.24
N GLY A 560 -16.51 7.73 -27.27
CA GLY A 560 -17.60 8.34 -28.02
C GLY A 560 -18.08 9.71 -27.50
N LEU A 561 -17.37 10.34 -26.55
CA LEU A 561 -17.71 11.70 -26.14
C LEU A 561 -17.38 12.71 -27.25
N ALA A 562 -18.41 13.43 -27.72
CA ALA A 562 -18.29 14.41 -28.79
C ALA A 562 -17.67 15.74 -28.32
N SER A 563 -17.79 16.08 -27.04
CA SER A 563 -17.25 17.29 -26.41
C SER A 563 -16.54 16.93 -25.12
N VAL A 564 -15.30 17.37 -24.97
CA VAL A 564 -14.49 17.19 -23.77
C VAL A 564 -13.98 18.54 -23.29
N ARG A 565 -14.38 18.93 -22.07
CA ARG A 565 -14.07 20.23 -21.46
C ARG A 565 -13.49 20.01 -20.08
N LEU A 566 -12.17 19.87 -19.99
CA LEU A 566 -11.49 19.51 -18.76
C LEU A 566 -10.69 20.69 -18.21
N PHE A 567 -10.51 20.70 -16.89
CA PHE A 567 -9.49 21.52 -16.26
C PHE A 567 -8.79 20.74 -15.14
N GLU A 568 -7.54 21.09 -14.84
CA GLU A 568 -6.79 20.50 -13.73
C GLU A 568 -6.01 21.59 -12.98
N LEU A 569 -5.88 21.46 -11.66
CA LEU A 569 -4.99 22.26 -10.83
C LEU A 569 -3.94 21.34 -10.22
N GLY A 570 -2.66 21.67 -10.40
CA GLY A 570 -1.57 20.84 -9.92
C GLY A 570 -0.22 21.53 -9.98
N GLN A 571 0.84 20.75 -9.87
CA GLN A 571 2.21 21.22 -10.01
C GLN A 571 2.76 20.87 -11.39
N ARG A 572 3.51 21.81 -11.96
CA ARG A 572 4.50 21.54 -13.01
C ARG A 572 5.87 21.39 -12.37
N TYR A 573 6.62 20.36 -12.76
CA TYR A 573 7.92 20.02 -12.19
C TYR A 573 9.01 20.52 -13.14
N LEU A 574 9.64 21.63 -12.79
CA LEU A 574 10.70 22.24 -13.57
C LEU A 574 12.07 21.93 -12.95
N ALA A 575 13.13 22.22 -13.68
CA ALA A 575 14.50 21.98 -13.22
C ALA A 575 14.83 22.73 -11.92
N ASP A 576 14.27 23.94 -11.73
CA ASP A 576 14.54 24.81 -10.59
C ASP A 576 13.51 24.68 -9.46
N ALA A 577 12.27 24.35 -9.78
CA ALA A 577 11.18 24.38 -8.81
C ALA A 577 9.93 23.62 -9.25
N GLU A 578 9.09 23.27 -8.27
CA GLU A 578 7.70 22.92 -8.48
C GLU A 578 6.83 24.18 -8.46
N ARG A 579 5.99 24.35 -9.48
CA ARG A 579 5.18 25.58 -9.63
C ARG A 579 3.69 25.28 -9.76
N PRO A 580 2.83 25.94 -8.94
CA PRO A 580 1.39 25.75 -9.03
C PRO A 580 0.84 26.30 -10.33
N THR A 581 0.09 25.45 -11.01
CA THR A 581 -0.45 25.69 -12.35
C THR A 581 -1.91 25.28 -12.37
N ALA A 582 -2.69 25.90 -13.24
CA ALA A 582 -3.97 25.35 -13.66
C ALA A 582 -3.98 25.24 -15.17
N ALA A 583 -4.57 24.19 -15.71
CA ALA A 583 -4.74 24.03 -17.14
C ALA A 583 -6.19 23.78 -17.50
N ILE A 584 -6.56 24.18 -18.71
CA ILE A 584 -7.90 24.05 -19.29
C ILE A 584 -7.71 23.42 -20.67
N LEU A 585 -8.58 22.49 -21.03
CA LEU A 585 -8.57 21.83 -22.34
C LEU A 585 -9.98 21.66 -22.87
N LEU A 586 -10.19 22.11 -24.11
CA LEU A 586 -11.42 21.97 -24.88
C LEU A 586 -11.10 21.18 -26.15
N ALA A 587 -11.70 20.00 -26.31
CA ALA A 587 -11.54 19.12 -27.47
C ALA A 587 -12.89 18.62 -27.97
N GLY A 588 -12.97 18.28 -29.26
CA GLY A 588 -14.20 17.86 -29.91
C GLY A 588 -15.08 19.04 -30.32
N GLU A 589 -16.35 19.02 -29.92
CA GLU A 589 -17.32 20.08 -30.19
C GLU A 589 -17.22 21.19 -29.11
N ALA A 590 -16.97 22.44 -29.52
CA ALA A 590 -17.07 23.60 -28.64
C ALA A 590 -18.53 23.94 -28.30
N ARG A 591 -19.40 23.79 -29.29
CA ARG A 591 -20.86 23.82 -29.14
C ARG A 591 -21.43 22.67 -29.94
N GLY A 592 -22.29 21.89 -29.29
CA GLY A 592 -22.99 20.79 -29.96
C GLY A 592 -24.01 21.30 -30.95
N ARG A 593 -24.51 20.38 -31.79
CA ARG A 593 -25.62 20.65 -32.70
C ARG A 593 -26.87 21.01 -31.89
N ASP A 594 -27.45 22.17 -32.16
CA ASP A 594 -28.68 22.66 -31.50
C ASP A 594 -29.58 23.35 -32.55
N TRP A 595 -30.90 23.24 -32.39
CA TRP A 595 -31.86 23.75 -33.36
C TRP A 595 -31.82 25.28 -33.54
N ARG A 596 -31.32 26.02 -32.55
CA ARG A 596 -31.19 27.50 -32.58
C ARG A 596 -29.86 27.94 -33.15
N THR A 597 -28.78 27.25 -32.80
CA THR A 597 -27.41 27.65 -33.18
C THR A 597 -26.89 26.92 -34.41
N GLY A 598 -27.62 25.90 -34.88
CA GLY A 598 -27.30 25.15 -36.09
C GLY A 598 -26.27 24.03 -35.86
N PRO A 599 -25.33 23.82 -36.80
CA PRO A 599 -24.38 22.72 -36.75
C PRO A 599 -23.40 22.85 -35.58
N ALA A 600 -22.83 21.71 -35.17
CA ALA A 600 -21.79 21.70 -34.16
C ALA A 600 -20.55 22.49 -34.62
N THR A 601 -19.91 23.22 -33.70
CA THR A 601 -18.70 23.98 -33.97
C THR A 601 -17.51 23.39 -33.23
N LYS A 602 -16.31 23.56 -33.77
CA LYS A 602 -15.06 23.13 -33.13
C LYS A 602 -14.44 24.28 -32.32
N PRO A 603 -13.64 23.99 -31.28
CA PRO A 603 -13.00 25.03 -30.50
C PRO A 603 -11.93 25.78 -31.30
N ASP A 604 -11.83 27.08 -31.04
CA ASP A 604 -10.81 27.95 -31.62
C ASP A 604 -9.95 28.66 -30.56
N ALA A 605 -9.00 29.50 -31.00
CA ALA A 605 -8.11 30.21 -30.10
C ALA A 605 -8.82 31.26 -29.23
N TYR A 606 -9.98 31.78 -29.68
CA TYR A 606 -10.77 32.75 -28.94
C TYR A 606 -11.60 32.09 -27.85
N ASP A 607 -12.03 30.84 -28.02
CA ASP A 607 -12.60 30.03 -26.93
C ASP A 607 -11.58 29.88 -25.79
N ALA A 608 -10.35 29.46 -26.10
CA ALA A 608 -9.27 29.38 -25.10
C ALA A 608 -8.98 30.75 -24.46
N LYS A 609 -8.94 31.83 -25.26
CA LYS A 609 -8.75 33.19 -24.74
C LYS A 609 -9.85 33.58 -23.75
N ALA A 610 -11.11 33.27 -24.07
CA ALA A 610 -12.24 33.56 -23.21
C ALA A 610 -12.15 32.82 -21.87
N GLU A 611 -11.76 31.54 -21.89
CA GLU A 611 -11.52 30.77 -20.66
C GLU A 611 -10.35 31.33 -19.84
N ALA A 612 -9.23 31.68 -20.48
CA ALA A 612 -8.08 32.28 -19.82
C ALA A 612 -8.43 33.60 -19.13
N LEU A 613 -9.13 34.49 -19.84
CA LEU A 613 -9.56 35.79 -19.29
C LEU A 613 -10.58 35.62 -18.16
N ALA A 614 -11.53 34.70 -18.28
CA ALA A 614 -12.52 34.42 -17.24
C ALA A 614 -11.84 33.87 -15.97
N ALA A 615 -10.90 32.94 -16.12
CA ALA A 615 -10.11 32.39 -15.03
C ALA A 615 -9.28 33.47 -14.32
N LEU A 616 -8.54 34.28 -15.07
CA LEU A 616 -7.73 35.38 -14.53
C LEU A 616 -8.60 36.45 -13.84
N ALA A 617 -9.76 36.79 -14.41
CA ALA A 617 -10.71 37.72 -13.80
C ALA A 617 -11.26 37.18 -12.48
N ALA A 618 -11.60 35.89 -12.40
CA ALA A 618 -12.06 35.26 -11.16
C ALA A 618 -10.98 35.33 -10.06
N LEU A 619 -9.71 35.22 -10.44
CA LEU A 619 -8.58 35.36 -9.53
C LEU A 619 -8.28 36.84 -9.16
N GLY A 620 -8.90 37.79 -9.85
CA GLY A 620 -8.78 39.22 -9.59
C GLY A 620 -7.63 39.89 -10.33
N ALA A 621 -7.11 39.26 -11.39
CA ALA A 621 -6.13 39.87 -12.27
C ALA A 621 -6.78 41.01 -13.09
N PRO A 622 -6.04 42.09 -13.40
CA PRO A 622 -6.55 43.23 -14.16
C PRO A 622 -6.59 42.90 -15.67
N VAL A 623 -7.57 42.10 -16.10
CA VAL A 623 -7.63 41.54 -17.46
C VAL A 623 -7.58 42.59 -18.58
N GLN A 624 -8.11 43.80 -18.33
CA GLN A 624 -8.08 44.91 -19.29
C GLN A 624 -6.67 45.48 -19.54
N ARG A 625 -5.71 45.18 -18.65
CA ARG A 625 -4.31 45.64 -18.77
C ARG A 625 -3.41 44.61 -19.43
N LEU A 626 -3.88 43.38 -19.60
CA LEU A 626 -3.09 42.30 -20.16
C LEU A 626 -2.78 42.57 -21.63
N GLN A 627 -1.54 42.29 -22.03
CA GLN A 627 -1.12 42.31 -23.42
C GLN A 627 -1.03 40.87 -23.94
N VAL A 628 -1.24 40.71 -25.25
CA VAL A 628 -1.03 39.42 -25.92
C VAL A 628 0.34 39.44 -26.58
N ALA A 629 1.20 38.53 -26.17
CA ALA A 629 2.47 38.22 -26.83
C ALA A 629 2.38 36.85 -27.52
N ALA A 630 3.39 36.49 -28.32
CA ALA A 630 3.53 35.12 -28.80
C ALA A 630 3.94 34.19 -27.63
N PRO A 631 3.40 32.96 -27.54
CA PRO A 631 3.93 31.95 -26.63
C PRO A 631 5.38 31.60 -27.00
N ALA A 632 6.18 31.22 -26.01
CA ALA A 632 7.57 30.83 -26.25
C ALA A 632 7.72 29.36 -26.66
N ASP A 633 6.74 28.53 -26.32
CA ASP A 633 6.87 27.08 -26.36
C ASP A 633 6.34 26.44 -27.65
N GLY A 634 7.03 25.41 -28.13
CA GLY A 634 6.80 24.80 -29.45
C GLY A 634 5.55 23.91 -29.58
N TRP A 635 4.86 23.62 -28.48
CA TRP A 635 3.62 22.83 -28.46
C TRP A 635 2.36 23.65 -28.76
N TRP A 636 2.49 24.97 -28.92
CA TRP A 636 1.42 25.84 -29.36
C TRP A 636 1.40 26.02 -30.88
N HIS A 637 0.22 26.21 -31.47
CA HIS A 637 0.11 26.53 -32.90
C HIS A 637 0.64 27.96 -33.17
N PRO A 638 1.61 28.14 -34.09
CA PRO A 638 2.35 29.40 -34.23
C PRO A 638 1.48 30.61 -34.62
N GLY A 639 0.40 30.39 -35.38
CA GLY A 639 -0.53 31.46 -35.77
C GLY A 639 -1.86 31.50 -34.98
N ARG A 640 -2.06 30.64 -33.97
CA ARG A 640 -3.36 30.48 -33.28
C ARG A 640 -3.20 30.31 -31.76
N ALA A 641 -2.19 30.97 -31.19
CA ALA A 641 -1.94 30.96 -29.76
C ALA A 641 -1.38 32.30 -29.30
N GLY A 642 -1.49 32.57 -28.00
CA GLY A 642 -1.08 33.81 -27.38
C GLY A 642 -0.69 33.61 -25.92
N ARG A 643 0.14 34.51 -25.42
CA ARG A 643 0.58 34.61 -24.03
C ARG A 643 0.03 35.88 -23.42
N LEU A 644 -0.73 35.77 -22.33
CA LEU A 644 -1.25 36.91 -21.58
C LEU A 644 -0.18 37.39 -20.60
N VAL A 645 0.33 38.60 -20.82
CA VAL A 645 1.37 39.22 -20.00
C VAL A 645 0.86 40.47 -19.28
N LEU A 646 1.36 40.68 -18.06
CA LEU A 646 1.25 41.93 -17.31
C LEU A 646 2.65 42.53 -17.17
N GLY A 647 2.99 43.50 -18.03
CA GLY A 647 4.36 43.95 -18.18
C GLY A 647 5.23 42.84 -18.76
N LYS A 648 6.23 42.37 -18.01
CA LYS A 648 7.11 41.24 -18.41
C LYS A 648 6.65 39.89 -17.84
N VAL A 649 5.66 39.87 -16.95
CA VAL A 649 5.23 38.65 -16.25
C VAL A 649 4.16 37.94 -17.07
N ALA A 650 4.41 36.69 -17.43
CA ALA A 650 3.42 35.82 -18.07
C ALA A 650 2.45 35.27 -17.02
N LEU A 651 1.15 35.46 -17.23
CA LEU A 651 0.11 34.93 -16.35
C LEU A 651 -0.57 33.69 -16.93
N ALA A 652 -0.62 33.60 -18.26
CA ALA A 652 -1.22 32.47 -18.93
C ALA A 652 -0.72 32.33 -20.37
N ASP A 653 -0.67 31.10 -20.86
CA ASP A 653 -0.66 30.78 -22.28
C ASP A 653 -2.01 30.21 -22.69
N PHE A 654 -2.44 30.51 -23.91
CA PHE A 654 -3.71 30.03 -24.44
C PHE A 654 -3.67 29.87 -25.96
N GLY A 655 -4.52 29.00 -26.50
CA GLY A 655 -4.71 28.88 -27.94
C GLY A 655 -4.90 27.44 -28.39
N ILE A 656 -4.64 27.22 -29.67
CA ILE A 656 -4.70 25.88 -30.26
C ILE A 656 -3.37 25.15 -30.02
N ILE A 657 -3.44 23.92 -29.52
CA ILE A 657 -2.28 23.02 -29.43
C ILE A 657 -1.78 22.68 -30.84
N HIS A 658 -0.46 22.59 -31.00
CA HIS A 658 0.16 22.27 -32.28
C HIS A 658 -0.37 20.92 -32.81
N PRO A 659 -0.76 20.79 -34.10
CA PRO A 659 -1.35 19.55 -34.62
C PRO A 659 -0.47 18.30 -34.44
N ARG A 660 0.85 18.45 -34.58
CA ARG A 660 1.82 17.38 -34.25
C ARG A 660 1.74 16.93 -32.79
N THR A 661 1.66 17.87 -31.85
CA THR A 661 1.54 17.57 -30.43
C THR A 661 0.22 16.86 -30.15
N SER A 662 -0.93 17.38 -30.60
CA SER A 662 -2.21 16.72 -30.35
C SER A 662 -2.33 15.33 -31.02
N ALA A 663 -1.71 15.14 -32.19
CA ALA A 663 -1.69 13.86 -32.89
C ALA A 663 -0.91 12.78 -32.13
N GLN A 664 0.15 13.15 -31.39
CA GLN A 664 0.91 12.19 -30.56
C GLN A 664 0.08 11.57 -29.44
N PHE A 665 -1.00 12.25 -29.02
CA PHE A 665 -1.94 11.76 -28.01
C PHE A 665 -3.21 11.16 -28.63
N ASP A 666 -3.25 10.93 -29.95
CA ASP A 666 -4.42 10.47 -30.70
C ASP A 666 -5.67 11.36 -30.56
N VAL A 667 -5.49 12.65 -30.24
CA VAL A 667 -6.60 13.61 -30.13
C VAL A 667 -6.91 14.20 -31.50
N LYS A 668 -8.11 13.93 -32.01
CA LYS A 668 -8.56 14.36 -33.34
C LYS A 668 -9.12 15.78 -33.33
N GLY A 669 -8.75 16.57 -34.33
CA GLY A 669 -9.26 17.93 -34.52
C GLY A 669 -8.50 19.00 -33.71
N PRO A 670 -8.92 20.27 -33.79
CA PRO A 670 -8.30 21.34 -33.02
C PRO A 670 -8.59 21.15 -31.53
N VAL A 671 -7.57 21.35 -30.71
CA VAL A 671 -7.67 21.35 -29.25
C VAL A 671 -7.32 22.74 -28.76
N ALA A 672 -8.28 23.42 -28.13
CA ALA A 672 -8.04 24.71 -27.50
C ALA A 672 -7.67 24.50 -26.04
N ALA A 673 -6.59 25.12 -25.59
CA ALA A 673 -6.07 24.92 -24.25
C ALA A 673 -5.63 26.23 -23.60
N VAL A 674 -5.55 26.22 -22.28
CA VAL A 674 -4.99 27.29 -21.44
C VAL A 674 -4.05 26.67 -20.43
N GLU A 675 -2.94 27.33 -20.17
CA GLU A 675 -2.09 27.08 -19.01
C GLU A 675 -1.95 28.38 -18.21
N LEU A 676 -2.38 28.35 -16.95
CA LEU A 676 -2.43 29.48 -16.00
C LEU A 676 -1.32 29.31 -14.97
N TYR A 677 -0.45 30.31 -14.84
CA TYR A 677 0.68 30.29 -13.90
C TYR A 677 0.26 30.92 -12.57
N LEU A 678 -0.21 30.09 -11.63
CA LEU A 678 -0.74 30.56 -10.36
C LEU A 678 0.33 31.19 -9.47
N ASP A 679 1.59 30.81 -9.67
CA ASP A 679 2.77 31.39 -9.01
C ASP A 679 3.11 32.80 -9.50
N ALA A 680 2.63 33.20 -10.67
CA ALA A 680 2.90 34.50 -11.28
C ALA A 680 1.81 35.56 -10.99
N LEU A 681 0.73 35.19 -10.31
CA LEU A 681 -0.41 36.07 -10.10
C LEU A 681 -0.06 37.24 -9.15
N PRO A 682 -0.38 38.49 -9.52
CA PRO A 682 -0.15 39.62 -8.64
C PRO A 682 -1.02 39.52 -7.38
N PRO A 683 -0.55 40.02 -6.23
CA PRO A 683 -1.37 40.10 -5.03
C PRO A 683 -2.61 40.96 -5.32
N ARG A 684 -3.76 40.50 -4.85
CA ARG A 684 -5.03 41.19 -5.09
C ARG A 684 -5.01 42.58 -4.44
N SER A 685 -5.22 43.62 -5.24
CA SER A 685 -5.47 44.96 -4.71
C SER A 685 -6.76 44.96 -3.87
N ARG A 686 -6.66 45.41 -2.62
CA ARG A 686 -7.82 45.67 -1.75
C ARG A 686 -8.48 47.03 -2.02
N LYS A 687 -7.81 47.93 -2.76
CA LYS A 687 -8.35 49.22 -3.13
C LYS A 687 -9.31 49.01 -4.30
N ARG A 688 -10.61 49.16 -4.04
CA ARG A 688 -11.62 49.43 -5.07
C ARG A 688 -11.71 50.94 -5.20
N ASP A 689 -11.72 51.44 -6.43
CA ASP A 689 -12.03 52.85 -6.64
C ASP A 689 -13.45 53.13 -6.12
N PRO A 690 -13.70 54.31 -5.52
CA PRO A 690 -15.04 54.70 -5.10
C PRO A 690 -16.00 54.59 -6.29
N TRP A 691 -17.19 54.03 -6.06
CA TRP A 691 -18.24 54.05 -7.07
C TRP A 691 -18.73 55.49 -7.24
N ALA A 692 -18.28 56.16 -8.31
CA ALA A 692 -18.60 57.54 -8.64
C ALA A 692 -19.07 57.63 -10.10
N PRO A 693 -20.30 57.17 -10.40
CA PRO A 693 -20.84 57.25 -11.75
C PRO A 693 -21.09 58.72 -12.13
N SER A 694 -20.92 59.04 -13.40
CA SER A 694 -21.29 60.38 -13.89
C SER A 694 -22.82 60.55 -13.84
N PRO A 695 -23.33 61.74 -13.44
CA PRO A 695 -24.75 62.05 -13.55
C PRO A 695 -25.20 62.35 -14.99
N LEU A 696 -24.28 62.41 -15.95
CA LEU A 696 -24.54 62.75 -17.34
C LEU A 696 -24.66 61.50 -18.22
N LEU A 697 -25.47 61.58 -19.28
CA LEU A 697 -25.68 60.45 -20.18
C LEU A 697 -24.42 60.15 -21.01
N PRO A 698 -24.04 58.86 -21.15
CA PRO A 698 -23.02 58.47 -22.10
C PRO A 698 -23.55 58.59 -23.54
N LEU A 699 -22.63 58.78 -24.49
CA LEU A 699 -22.92 58.69 -25.91
C LEU A 699 -21.87 57.82 -26.60
N THR A 700 -22.23 57.21 -27.72
CA THR A 700 -21.34 56.36 -28.51
C THR A 700 -21.01 56.98 -29.86
N ARG A 701 -19.85 56.62 -30.40
CA ARG A 701 -19.43 57.02 -31.73
C ARG A 701 -18.59 55.93 -32.38
N ASP A 702 -18.92 55.63 -33.63
CA ASP A 702 -18.29 54.55 -34.38
C ASP A 702 -17.24 55.09 -35.35
N PHE A 703 -16.15 54.34 -35.47
CA PHE A 703 -15.06 54.61 -36.39
C PHE A 703 -14.72 53.33 -37.13
N ALA A 704 -14.72 53.39 -38.47
CA ALA A 704 -14.22 52.31 -39.31
C ALA A 704 -12.81 52.67 -39.79
N PHE A 705 -11.80 51.92 -39.39
CA PHE A 705 -10.41 52.16 -39.77
C PHE A 705 -9.90 51.08 -40.74
N VAL A 706 -9.41 51.50 -41.89
CA VAL A 706 -8.64 50.64 -42.81
C VAL A 706 -7.19 50.59 -42.32
N VAL A 707 -6.71 49.38 -42.04
CA VAL A 707 -5.36 49.12 -41.48
C VAL A 707 -4.67 47.99 -42.26
N ASP A 708 -3.35 47.87 -42.11
CA ASP A 708 -2.63 46.66 -42.56
C ASP A 708 -3.14 45.42 -41.83
N GLU A 709 -3.30 44.32 -42.56
CA GLU A 709 -3.83 43.07 -42.01
C GLU A 709 -2.98 42.53 -40.85
N GLY A 710 -1.67 42.79 -40.85
CA GLY A 710 -0.75 42.42 -39.78
C GLY A 710 -0.83 43.30 -38.52
N LEU A 711 -1.58 44.41 -38.54
CA LEU A 711 -1.71 45.27 -37.36
C LEU A 711 -2.56 44.58 -36.29
N ALA A 712 -1.99 44.39 -35.10
CA ALA A 712 -2.72 43.88 -33.95
C ALA A 712 -3.85 44.84 -33.56
N ALA A 713 -5.10 44.35 -33.56
CA ALA A 713 -6.27 45.16 -33.19
C ALA A 713 -6.17 45.77 -31.78
N ASP A 714 -5.50 45.09 -30.84
CA ASP A 714 -5.26 45.60 -29.48
C ASP A 714 -4.43 46.89 -29.49
N SER A 715 -3.47 47.03 -30.41
CA SER A 715 -2.69 48.26 -30.58
C SER A 715 -3.59 49.43 -30.99
N LEU A 716 -4.53 49.20 -31.91
CA LEU A 716 -5.51 50.21 -32.32
C LEU A 716 -6.45 50.57 -31.16
N ILE A 717 -7.03 49.58 -30.48
CA ILE A 717 -7.94 49.80 -29.34
C ILE A 717 -7.25 50.64 -28.25
N ARG A 718 -5.99 50.34 -27.91
CA ARG A 718 -5.24 51.10 -26.90
C ARG A 718 -4.92 52.52 -27.36
N ALA A 719 -4.54 52.72 -28.62
CA ALA A 719 -4.29 54.05 -29.16
C ALA A 719 -5.55 54.91 -29.10
N VAL A 720 -6.71 54.34 -29.48
CA VAL A 720 -8.01 54.99 -29.42
C VAL A 720 -8.40 55.31 -27.97
N ALA A 721 -8.28 54.34 -27.05
CA ALA A 721 -8.58 54.54 -25.63
C ALA A 721 -7.70 55.62 -24.98
N GLY A 722 -6.46 55.77 -25.46
CA GLY A 722 -5.52 56.79 -24.99
C GLY A 722 -5.76 58.19 -25.56
N ALA A 723 -6.54 58.35 -26.63
CA ALA A 723 -6.68 59.61 -27.36
C ALA A 723 -7.36 60.72 -26.55
N ALA A 724 -8.34 60.36 -25.71
CA ALA A 724 -9.05 61.27 -24.82
C ALA A 724 -9.41 60.56 -23.51
N LYS A 725 -8.38 60.08 -22.79
CA LYS A 725 -8.50 59.22 -21.60
C LYS A 725 -9.44 59.73 -20.49
N ALA A 726 -9.67 61.04 -20.40
CA ALA A 726 -10.57 61.63 -19.42
C ALA A 726 -12.07 61.48 -19.79
N LEU A 727 -12.38 61.28 -21.07
CA LEU A 727 -13.75 61.21 -21.60
C LEU A 727 -14.10 59.82 -22.15
N ILE A 728 -13.14 59.10 -22.73
CA ILE A 728 -13.38 57.76 -23.27
C ILE A 728 -13.45 56.76 -22.10
N SER A 729 -14.65 56.24 -21.84
CA SER A 729 -14.89 55.25 -20.78
C SER A 729 -14.77 53.81 -21.27
N ASN A 730 -15.01 53.57 -22.56
CA ASN A 730 -14.92 52.25 -23.18
C ASN A 730 -14.55 52.35 -24.66
N VAL A 731 -13.88 51.32 -25.17
CA VAL A 731 -13.56 51.14 -26.59
C VAL A 731 -13.81 49.69 -26.94
N SER A 732 -14.73 49.42 -27.86
CA SER A 732 -15.10 48.07 -28.28
C SER A 732 -14.80 47.89 -29.77
N LEU A 733 -14.20 46.76 -30.13
CA LEU A 733 -14.11 46.33 -31.54
C LEU A 733 -15.34 45.47 -31.81
N PHE A 734 -16.22 45.90 -32.71
CA PHE A 734 -17.47 45.21 -32.99
C PHE A 734 -17.51 44.57 -34.39
N ASP A 735 -16.62 44.97 -35.31
CA ASP A 735 -16.52 44.34 -36.63
C ASP A 735 -15.08 44.28 -37.18
N ARG A 736 -14.81 43.21 -37.95
CA ARG A 736 -13.59 43.01 -38.73
C ARG A 736 -14.00 42.56 -40.13
N TYR A 737 -13.81 43.42 -41.12
CA TYR A 737 -14.16 43.16 -42.50
C TYR A 737 -12.93 43.08 -43.43
N ALA A 738 -12.84 42.01 -44.20
CA ALA A 738 -11.75 41.74 -45.16
C ALA A 738 -12.27 41.36 -46.55
N GLY A 739 -13.45 41.87 -46.93
CA GLY A 739 -14.14 41.52 -48.18
C GLY A 739 -14.03 42.58 -49.28
N PRO A 740 -14.86 42.47 -50.33
CA PRO A 740 -14.93 43.45 -51.43
C PRO A 740 -15.06 44.90 -50.93
N GLY A 741 -14.29 45.82 -51.52
CA GLY A 741 -14.25 47.23 -51.11
C GLY A 741 -13.14 47.60 -50.12
N VAL A 742 -12.28 46.65 -49.75
CA VAL A 742 -11.01 46.90 -49.03
C VAL A 742 -9.84 46.42 -49.90
N ALA A 743 -8.76 47.19 -49.98
CA ALA A 743 -7.59 46.84 -50.78
C ALA A 743 -6.91 45.56 -50.28
N ALA A 744 -6.25 44.82 -51.18
CA ALA A 744 -5.52 43.60 -50.82
C ALA A 744 -4.44 43.90 -49.74
N GLY A 745 -4.35 43.03 -48.73
CA GLY A 745 -3.44 43.19 -47.58
C GLY A 745 -3.92 44.21 -46.53
N LYS A 746 -5.10 44.81 -46.72
CA LYS A 746 -5.74 45.70 -45.76
C LYS A 746 -7.02 45.06 -45.20
N ILE A 747 -7.40 45.47 -43.99
CA ILE A 747 -8.66 45.11 -43.35
C ILE A 747 -9.33 46.35 -42.76
N SER A 748 -10.66 46.31 -42.62
CA SER A 748 -11.43 47.35 -41.95
C SER A 748 -11.77 46.88 -40.53
N LEU A 749 -11.37 47.65 -39.52
CA LEU A 749 -11.70 47.42 -38.11
C LEU A 749 -12.70 48.49 -37.66
N ALA A 750 -13.89 48.07 -37.24
CA ALA A 750 -14.91 48.99 -36.73
C ALA A 750 -14.87 49.02 -35.20
N VAL A 751 -14.66 50.23 -34.67
CA VAL A 751 -14.47 50.49 -33.25
C VAL A 751 -15.53 51.47 -32.77
N GLU A 752 -16.26 51.11 -31.73
CA GLU A 752 -17.17 52.00 -31.02
C GLU A 752 -16.43 52.56 -29.79
N ILE A 753 -16.47 53.88 -29.62
CA ILE A 753 -16.05 54.51 -28.37
C ILE A 753 -17.26 54.95 -27.59
N THR A 754 -17.22 54.77 -26.27
CA THR A 754 -18.19 55.37 -25.35
C THR A 754 -17.57 56.61 -24.72
N LEU A 755 -18.21 57.77 -24.89
CA LEU A 755 -17.83 59.02 -24.25
C LEU A 755 -18.71 59.24 -23.02
N GLN A 756 -18.07 59.42 -21.87
CA GLN A 756 -18.74 59.65 -20.59
C GLN A 756 -18.35 61.05 -20.07
N PRO A 757 -19.13 62.10 -20.36
CA PRO A 757 -18.91 63.40 -19.76
C PRO A 757 -19.12 63.33 -18.25
N THR A 758 -18.39 64.12 -17.47
CA THR A 758 -18.47 64.16 -15.99
C THR A 758 -18.85 65.54 -15.43
N THR A 759 -18.69 66.61 -16.20
CA THR A 759 -18.92 68.00 -15.77
C THR A 759 -20.08 68.68 -16.49
N ALA A 760 -20.16 68.56 -17.82
CA ALA A 760 -21.22 69.11 -18.65
C ALA A 760 -21.50 68.22 -19.87
N THR A 761 -22.70 68.32 -20.44
CA THR A 761 -23.06 67.63 -21.70
C THR A 761 -22.13 68.06 -22.82
N LEU A 762 -21.72 67.11 -23.67
CA LEU A 762 -20.85 67.39 -24.81
C LEU A 762 -21.62 68.11 -25.91
N THR A 763 -21.05 69.18 -26.45
CA THR A 763 -21.54 69.83 -27.66
C THR A 763 -21.01 69.13 -28.91
N ASP A 764 -21.58 69.39 -30.09
CA ASP A 764 -21.07 68.84 -31.36
C ASP A 764 -19.59 69.19 -31.58
N ALA A 765 -19.18 70.40 -31.19
CA ALA A 765 -17.79 70.84 -31.28
C ALA A 765 -16.85 70.00 -30.39
N ASP A 766 -17.31 69.62 -29.19
CA ASP A 766 -16.54 68.75 -28.28
C ASP A 766 -16.40 67.34 -28.85
N ILE A 767 -17.47 66.82 -29.45
CA ILE A 767 -17.50 65.47 -30.05
C ILE A 767 -16.58 65.42 -31.28
N GLU A 768 -16.60 66.43 -32.15
CA GLU A 768 -15.69 66.52 -33.29
C GLU A 768 -14.23 66.66 -32.84
N ALA A 769 -13.96 67.42 -31.77
CA ALA A 769 -12.61 67.53 -31.22
C ALA A 769 -12.08 66.19 -30.67
N VAL A 770 -12.93 65.38 -30.02
CA VAL A 770 -12.57 64.03 -29.59
C VAL A 770 -12.38 63.10 -30.78
N SER A 771 -13.27 63.17 -31.78
CA SER A 771 -13.20 62.36 -32.99
C SER A 771 -11.89 62.61 -33.76
N ALA A 772 -11.48 63.88 -33.90
CA ALA A 772 -10.21 64.26 -34.50
C ALA A 772 -9.00 63.68 -33.75
N LYS A 773 -9.03 63.68 -32.40
CA LYS A 773 -7.98 63.06 -31.58
C LYS A 773 -7.91 61.55 -31.78
N VAL A 774 -9.06 60.88 -31.87
CA VAL A 774 -9.16 59.43 -32.10
C VAL A 774 -8.59 59.07 -33.48
N VAL A 775 -8.99 59.80 -34.52
CA VAL A 775 -8.45 59.61 -35.89
C VAL A 775 -6.95 59.87 -35.92
N ALA A 776 -6.46 60.93 -35.28
CA ALA A 776 -5.03 61.22 -35.20
C ALA A 776 -4.24 60.15 -34.44
N ALA A 777 -4.80 59.56 -33.38
CA ALA A 777 -4.18 58.47 -32.64
C ALA A 777 -4.10 57.19 -33.48
N ALA A 778 -5.18 56.85 -34.20
CA ALA A 778 -5.22 55.72 -35.11
C ALA A 778 -4.24 55.89 -36.29
N ALA A 779 -4.14 57.11 -36.86
CA ALA A 779 -3.25 57.43 -37.96
C ALA A 779 -1.77 57.18 -37.65
N LYS A 780 -1.34 57.32 -36.38
CA LYS A 780 0.03 56.98 -35.94
C LYS A 780 0.37 55.50 -36.11
N LEU A 781 -0.63 54.63 -36.25
CA LEU A 781 -0.50 53.20 -36.50
C LEU A 781 -0.69 52.85 -37.99
N GLY A 782 -0.74 53.84 -38.88
CA GLY A 782 -1.03 53.65 -40.30
C GLY A 782 -2.50 53.40 -40.63
N ALA A 783 -3.41 53.65 -39.68
CA ALA A 783 -4.84 53.51 -39.89
C ALA A 783 -5.44 54.71 -40.65
N VAL A 784 -6.33 54.44 -41.60
CA VAL A 784 -7.05 55.46 -42.36
C VAL A 784 -8.55 55.34 -42.09
N LEU A 785 -9.21 56.45 -41.75
CA LEU A 785 -10.66 56.45 -41.54
C LEU A 785 -11.37 56.12 -42.88
N ARG A 786 -12.25 55.13 -42.83
CA ARG A 786 -13.11 54.71 -43.94
C ARG A 786 -14.32 55.64 -43.98
N GLY A 787 -14.49 56.32 -45.10
CA GLY A 787 -15.67 57.14 -45.41
C GLY A 787 -16.84 56.27 -45.81
#